data_AF-A0A7X2PEQ1-F1
#
_entry.id   AF-A0A7X2PEQ1-F1
#
_cell.length_a   1.000
_cell.length_b   1.000
_cell.length_c   1.000
_cell.angle_alpha   90.00
_cell.angle_beta   90.00
_cell.angle_gamma   90.00
#
_symmetry.space_group_name_H-M   'P 1'
#
loop_
_entity.id
_entity.type
_entity.pdbx_description
1 polymer ?
#
loop_
_entity_poly.entity_id
_entity_poly.type
_entity_poly.pdbx_seq_one_letter_code
_entity_poly.pdbx_strand_id
1 'polypeptide(L)'
;MINSTGISRTYITETIVQETPMRNAAAILVLMVGACSAAFAQANAITVYPGPATIEKGTSRQMSAYVPIAPNTVTWAINGIVGGDATYGTVTPTGLYTAPAVVPVANQITIKVTSTAFPAKYGTAKVSISQPQTWIWSAYPNKFAAGAVDVSINGAGFVPGLVVMLNTLALPTTYISPTAAKVMGNVPARMAGVAQFRAVNPGPGSTTSQPINVTVTASAVNVSVSPASATLPVNATQTFTATVTGAANTAVTWSATAGTITAGGVYTAPASLPNPASATVKATSVADPLVSATAAITLTQPSVTITVSPPTAQLVLGATQQFAAAVLGNANTAVTWSVNAVIGGNSAVGTVSAAGLYTAPAILPSPATVNVRATSVAVPSAFGQAAVTLKLTPPAMPNLSHARFLEQAAFGPSPVDMQSIGQLGINGWLAQQFAMSETFIAVPDSIGTAQTQYLSRLVHAPDQLRQRMVNALAKIIVLSAAKKPYGNEVVPYWQILSKNAFGSYRQLLYDITVSPQMGKYLDLANSKKPGGGASANENYPRELMQLFANGLVMLNQDGSVVLSGGKPVPSYDQTVVAQTALALTGWTYPTPPGGAMGVSNWESFTAPAMEPRDQYHDKTAKTLIGGCPIPAGLGVVQETNMAMDCVFNHPNTAPFIVTRLIRDMVMSNPSGPYVQRVVNVWNNNGNGAKGDLKAVLTAILTDAEARQDQATPQQGRLKNATYHMAAFIRAMNGTLTPDNLRSWNFTQMGEAPLAPPSVFGHYSLLYRIPSMPALAGPEFQIYSPTESMLRGNFFYEILNQPGASDLKIDLTPFQAVAGDASALIEQVNATLLYGRMPQSMKDSLAVALAAAYDNNQRVNAALYLTALSGYYAVQY
;
A
#
# COMPACT_ATOMS: atom_id res chain seq x y z
N MET A 1 39.16 -33.45 41.45
CA MET A 1 38.04 -34.08 42.17
C MET A 1 36.74 -33.62 41.53
N ILE A 2 36.05 -34.56 40.85
CA ILE A 2 34.58 -34.75 40.73
C ILE A 2 33.80 -33.55 40.14
N ASN A 3 33.25 -33.52 38.91
CA ASN A 3 32.69 -34.49 37.96
C ASN A 3 31.29 -35.05 38.31
N SER A 4 30.26 -34.69 37.53
CA SER A 4 29.15 -35.53 37.00
C SER A 4 28.12 -34.59 36.33
N THR A 5 27.66 -34.68 35.07
CA THR A 5 27.30 -35.73 34.09
C THR A 5 26.16 -36.65 34.49
N GLY A 6 25.09 -36.63 33.68
CA GLY A 6 24.14 -37.72 33.51
C GLY A 6 23.97 -38.04 32.02
N ILE A 7 24.74 -39.01 31.53
CA ILE A 7 24.58 -39.73 30.25
C ILE A 7 24.33 -41.20 30.58
N SER A 8 23.36 -41.84 29.91
CA SER A 8 23.33 -43.26 29.49
C SER A 8 21.90 -43.67 29.12
N ARG A 9 21.60 -44.55 28.14
CA ARG A 9 22.43 -45.54 27.43
C ARG A 9 21.72 -46.00 26.13
N THR A 10 22.48 -45.97 25.04
CA THR A 10 22.76 -46.96 23.99
C THR A 10 21.97 -48.29 23.99
N TYR A 11 21.58 -48.77 22.79
CA TYR A 11 22.06 -50.06 22.25
C TYR A 11 22.06 -50.08 20.70
N ILE A 12 23.16 -50.64 20.19
CA ILE A 12 23.61 -50.85 18.79
C ILE A 12 22.90 -52.14 18.27
N THR A 13 22.69 -52.42 16.97
CA THR A 13 23.62 -53.16 16.08
C THR A 13 23.08 -53.30 14.65
N GLU A 14 23.99 -53.26 13.68
CA GLU A 14 23.85 -53.58 12.25
C GLU A 14 23.68 -55.09 11.99
N THR A 15 23.06 -55.48 10.85
CA THR A 15 23.72 -56.02 9.62
C THR A 15 22.75 -56.90 8.79
N ILE A 16 22.92 -56.82 7.47
CA ILE A 16 22.33 -57.49 6.30
C ILE A 16 22.64 -59.03 6.34
N VAL A 17 21.83 -60.02 5.87
CA VAL A 17 21.79 -60.65 4.52
C VAL A 17 20.93 -61.96 4.53
N GLN A 18 20.16 -62.19 3.44
CA GLN A 18 19.63 -63.41 2.77
C GLN A 18 18.52 -64.37 3.31
N GLU A 19 17.48 -64.48 2.44
CA GLU A 19 16.82 -65.67 1.83
C GLU A 19 15.99 -66.72 2.62
N THR A 20 14.65 -66.70 2.35
CA THR A 20 13.64 -67.80 2.08
C THR A 20 13.52 -69.07 2.97
N PRO A 21 12.43 -69.89 2.88
CA PRO A 21 10.99 -69.62 3.05
C PRO A 21 10.26 -70.70 3.94
N MET A 22 8.92 -70.58 4.04
CA MET A 22 7.90 -71.65 4.24
C MET A 22 7.44 -72.13 5.65
N ARG A 23 6.09 -72.02 5.80
CA ARG A 23 5.08 -73.02 6.23
C ARG A 23 4.67 -73.18 7.72
N ASN A 24 3.38 -72.86 7.90
CA ASN A 24 2.27 -73.70 8.42
C ASN A 24 1.88 -73.73 9.92
N ALA A 25 0.54 -73.75 10.06
CA ALA A 25 -0.32 -74.29 11.12
C ALA A 25 -0.46 -73.44 12.40
N ALA A 26 -1.63 -72.89 12.76
CA ALA A 26 -2.97 -73.43 13.04
C ALA A 26 -3.22 -73.41 14.56
N ALA A 27 -4.29 -72.74 15.02
CA ALA A 27 -5.15 -73.19 16.13
C ALA A 27 -6.28 -72.19 16.42
N ILE A 28 -7.44 -72.79 16.66
CA ILE A 28 -8.79 -72.27 16.97
C ILE A 28 -9.00 -72.33 18.50
N LEU A 29 -10.13 -71.76 18.99
CA LEU A 29 -10.81 -71.98 20.29
C LEU A 29 -10.38 -70.97 21.39
N VAL A 30 -11.22 -70.35 22.23
CA VAL A 30 -12.52 -70.71 22.85
C VAL A 30 -13.26 -69.41 23.23
N LEU A 31 -14.59 -69.44 23.11
CA LEU A 31 -15.55 -68.49 23.67
C LEU A 31 -16.48 -69.29 24.60
N MET A 32 -16.45 -69.09 25.92
CA MET A 32 -17.49 -69.42 26.93
C MET A 32 -17.02 -68.74 28.23
N VAL A 33 -17.80 -68.03 29.06
CA VAL A 33 -19.11 -68.29 29.67
C VAL A 33 -19.64 -66.93 30.15
N GLY A 34 -20.94 -66.65 29.99
CA GLY A 34 -21.55 -65.55 30.75
C GLY A 34 -22.84 -64.97 30.18
N ALA A 35 -23.90 -65.78 30.06
CA ALA A 35 -25.27 -65.24 30.03
C ALA A 35 -26.29 -66.37 30.24
N CYS A 36 -26.47 -66.80 31.48
CA CYS A 36 -27.73 -67.42 31.91
C CYS A 36 -28.17 -66.78 33.23
N SER A 37 -28.54 -65.50 33.11
CA SER A 37 -29.41 -64.77 34.04
C SER A 37 -30.37 -63.94 33.19
N ALA A 38 -31.14 -64.64 32.35
CA ALA A 38 -32.32 -64.11 31.67
C ALA A 38 -33.36 -65.23 31.45
N ALA A 39 -33.51 -66.12 32.44
CA ALA A 39 -34.73 -66.90 32.59
C ALA A 39 -35.67 -66.10 33.51
N PHE A 40 -36.96 -66.09 33.18
CA PHE A 40 -38.05 -65.28 33.75
C PHE A 40 -38.29 -63.89 33.15
N ALA A 41 -38.40 -63.82 31.81
CA ALA A 41 -39.23 -62.79 31.16
C ALA A 41 -39.83 -63.21 29.81
N GLN A 42 -40.17 -64.49 29.57
CA GLN A 42 -40.77 -64.92 28.29
C GLN A 42 -41.76 -66.09 28.41
N ALA A 43 -42.64 -66.05 29.40
CA ALA A 43 -43.64 -67.12 29.52
C ALA A 43 -44.71 -67.12 28.40
N ASN A 44 -44.72 -66.21 27.41
CA ASN A 44 -45.79 -66.11 26.39
C ASN A 44 -45.36 -65.50 25.02
N ALA A 45 -44.12 -65.70 24.54
CA ALA A 45 -43.66 -65.14 23.26
C ALA A 45 -43.66 -66.16 22.11
N ILE A 46 -44.14 -65.76 20.92
CA ILE A 46 -44.14 -66.58 19.70
C ILE A 46 -42.82 -66.38 18.95
N THR A 47 -42.21 -67.47 18.47
CA THR A 47 -40.94 -67.40 17.72
C THR A 47 -41.05 -68.11 16.37
N VAL A 48 -40.47 -67.52 15.32
CA VAL A 48 -40.52 -68.02 13.94
C VAL A 48 -39.15 -68.54 13.52
N TYR A 49 -39.11 -69.75 12.96
CA TYR A 49 -37.90 -70.48 12.56
C TYR A 49 -37.97 -70.96 11.11
N PRO A 50 -36.82 -71.11 10.42
CA PRO A 50 -35.52 -70.61 10.86
C PRO A 50 -35.51 -69.07 10.95
N GLY A 51 -34.70 -68.52 11.86
CA GLY A 51 -34.33 -67.10 11.86
C GLY A 51 -33.54 -66.72 10.60
N PRO A 52 -32.84 -65.56 10.55
CA PRO A 52 -32.44 -64.92 9.29
C PRO A 52 -31.95 -65.92 8.23
N ALA A 53 -32.77 -66.06 7.19
CA ALA A 53 -32.57 -67.02 6.11
C ALA A 53 -32.41 -66.27 4.79
N THR A 54 -31.54 -66.76 3.91
CA THR A 54 -31.52 -66.31 2.51
C THR A 54 -32.23 -67.36 1.65
N ILE A 55 -33.18 -66.92 0.82
CA ILE A 55 -33.94 -67.77 -0.09
C ILE A 55 -33.80 -67.22 -1.51
N GLU A 56 -33.47 -68.08 -2.45
CA GLU A 56 -33.37 -67.71 -3.86
C GLU A 56 -34.75 -67.36 -4.43
N LYS A 57 -34.83 -66.29 -5.24
CA LYS A 57 -36.08 -65.85 -5.86
C LYS A 57 -36.80 -67.01 -6.58
N GLY A 58 -38.12 -67.07 -6.46
CA GLY A 58 -38.94 -68.13 -7.06
C GLY A 58 -38.86 -69.50 -6.40
N THR A 59 -38.07 -69.70 -5.34
CA THR A 59 -38.00 -70.98 -4.59
C THR A 59 -38.81 -70.93 -3.30
N SER A 60 -39.19 -72.11 -2.79
CA SER A 60 -39.96 -72.22 -1.54
C SER A 60 -39.13 -72.79 -0.39
N ARG A 61 -39.41 -72.33 0.84
CA ARG A 61 -38.82 -72.84 2.07
C ARG A 61 -39.87 -72.97 3.17
N GLN A 62 -39.83 -74.08 3.89
CA GLN A 62 -40.70 -74.31 5.04
C GLN A 62 -40.27 -73.43 6.23
N MET A 63 -41.21 -72.65 6.74
CA MET A 63 -41.10 -71.89 7.98
C MET A 63 -41.96 -72.56 9.06
N SER A 64 -41.49 -72.53 10.30
CA SER A 64 -42.15 -73.13 11.46
C SER A 64 -42.28 -72.10 12.57
N ALA A 65 -43.36 -72.13 13.34
CA ALA A 65 -43.55 -71.24 14.48
C ALA A 65 -43.72 -72.03 15.77
N TYR A 66 -43.02 -71.61 16.82
CA TYR A 66 -43.25 -72.10 18.17
C TYR A 66 -44.20 -71.14 18.91
N VAL A 67 -45.34 -71.66 19.38
CA VAL A 67 -46.45 -70.88 19.94
C VAL A 67 -46.81 -71.45 21.33
N PRO A 68 -46.26 -70.89 22.42
CA PRO A 68 -46.42 -71.46 23.76
C PRO A 68 -47.74 -71.07 24.46
N ILE A 69 -48.79 -70.68 23.71
CA ILE A 69 -50.10 -70.24 24.22
C ILE A 69 -51.23 -71.02 23.55
N ALA A 70 -52.25 -71.43 24.33
CA ALA A 70 -53.36 -72.27 23.85
C ALA A 70 -54.67 -71.47 23.64
N PRO A 71 -55.44 -71.72 22.56
CA PRO A 71 -55.12 -72.61 21.45
C PRO A 71 -53.99 -72.05 20.57
N ASN A 72 -53.12 -72.93 20.08
CA ASN A 72 -51.85 -72.58 19.44
C ASN A 72 -51.96 -72.36 17.92
N THR A 73 -53.14 -71.96 17.44
CA THR A 73 -53.37 -71.67 16.01
C THR A 73 -52.87 -70.28 15.64
N VAL A 74 -52.40 -70.12 14.40
CA VAL A 74 -51.73 -68.90 13.93
C VAL A 74 -52.14 -68.49 12.52
N THR A 75 -51.94 -67.21 12.23
CA THR A 75 -51.97 -66.65 10.87
C THR A 75 -50.58 -66.16 10.48
N TRP A 76 -50.21 -66.42 9.22
CA TRP A 76 -48.94 -66.02 8.64
C TRP A 76 -49.13 -64.81 7.75
N ALA A 77 -48.26 -63.81 7.88
CA ALA A 77 -48.24 -62.63 7.04
C ALA A 77 -46.82 -62.30 6.56
N ILE A 78 -46.70 -61.87 5.31
CA ILE A 78 -45.44 -61.43 4.72
C ILE A 78 -45.48 -59.91 4.56
N ASN A 79 -44.56 -59.20 5.21
CA ASN A 79 -44.53 -57.74 5.28
C ASN A 79 -45.89 -57.13 5.65
N GLY A 80 -46.63 -57.79 6.54
CA GLY A 80 -47.94 -57.35 7.01
C GLY A 80 -49.14 -57.83 6.18
N ILE A 81 -48.93 -58.47 5.02
CA ILE A 81 -50.00 -59.02 4.18
C ILE A 81 -50.26 -60.48 4.57
N VAL A 82 -51.45 -60.80 5.07
CA VAL A 82 -51.83 -62.18 5.45
C VAL A 82 -51.78 -63.09 4.23
N GLY A 83 -51.07 -64.22 4.33
CA GLY A 83 -50.81 -65.14 3.21
C GLY A 83 -49.78 -64.64 2.19
N GLY A 84 -49.39 -63.36 2.22
CA GLY A 84 -48.46 -62.74 1.27
C GLY A 84 -49.06 -62.44 -0.11
N ASP A 85 -48.23 -61.94 -1.02
CA ASP A 85 -48.61 -61.57 -2.38
C ASP A 85 -47.50 -61.89 -3.41
N ALA A 86 -47.73 -61.60 -4.68
CA ALA A 86 -46.73 -61.82 -5.73
C ALA A 86 -45.48 -60.93 -5.60
N THR A 87 -45.59 -59.81 -4.88
CA THR A 87 -44.52 -58.82 -4.69
C THR A 87 -43.48 -59.32 -3.70
N TYR A 88 -43.93 -59.84 -2.56
CA TYR A 88 -43.08 -60.25 -1.44
C TYR A 88 -43.05 -61.76 -1.23
N GLY A 89 -43.79 -62.52 -2.04
CA GLY A 89 -43.93 -63.96 -1.91
C GLY A 89 -45.12 -64.36 -1.04
N THR A 90 -45.59 -65.58 -1.24
CA THR A 90 -46.78 -66.14 -0.58
C THR A 90 -46.40 -67.19 0.45
N VAL A 91 -47.16 -67.29 1.54
CA VAL A 91 -46.97 -68.31 2.59
C VAL A 91 -48.26 -69.07 2.84
N THR A 92 -48.17 -70.40 2.85
CA THR A 92 -49.33 -71.26 3.15
C THR A 92 -49.69 -71.20 4.64
N PRO A 93 -50.91 -71.59 5.06
CA PRO A 93 -51.27 -71.67 6.48
C PRO A 93 -50.38 -72.59 7.32
N THR A 94 -49.74 -73.59 6.68
CA THR A 94 -48.77 -74.49 7.31
C THR A 94 -47.35 -73.92 7.37
N GLY A 95 -47.11 -72.71 6.85
CA GLY A 95 -45.83 -72.00 6.93
C GLY A 95 -44.89 -72.22 5.74
N LEU A 96 -45.32 -72.82 4.63
CA LEU A 96 -44.48 -72.94 3.43
C LEU A 96 -44.44 -71.60 2.69
N TYR A 97 -43.32 -70.88 2.79
CA TYR A 97 -43.11 -69.60 2.10
C TYR A 97 -42.48 -69.81 0.73
N THR A 98 -43.01 -69.15 -0.30
CA THR A 98 -42.48 -69.13 -1.67
C THR A 98 -42.02 -67.73 -2.02
N ALA A 99 -40.73 -67.57 -2.31
CA ALA A 99 -40.13 -66.29 -2.66
C ALA A 99 -40.67 -65.75 -3.99
N PRO A 100 -40.81 -64.42 -4.15
CA PRO A 100 -41.30 -63.82 -5.39
C PRO A 100 -40.33 -64.07 -6.54
N ALA A 101 -40.84 -64.07 -7.79
CA ALA A 101 -40.03 -64.25 -8.99
C ALA A 101 -39.07 -63.06 -9.25
N VAL A 102 -39.40 -61.88 -8.72
CA VAL A 102 -38.57 -60.67 -8.76
C VAL A 102 -38.11 -60.36 -7.34
N VAL A 103 -36.80 -60.13 -7.16
CA VAL A 103 -36.26 -59.78 -5.84
C VAL A 103 -36.76 -58.38 -5.44
N PRO A 104 -37.40 -58.21 -4.28
CA PRO A 104 -37.82 -56.89 -3.80
C PRO A 104 -36.62 -55.95 -3.66
N VAL A 105 -36.84 -54.64 -3.86
CA VAL A 105 -35.78 -53.63 -3.84
C VAL A 105 -34.94 -53.67 -2.55
N ALA A 106 -35.59 -53.89 -1.40
CA ALA A 106 -34.93 -53.98 -0.09
C ALA A 106 -34.26 -55.34 0.19
N ASN A 107 -34.29 -56.28 -0.77
CA ASN A 107 -33.80 -57.66 -0.73
C ASN A 107 -34.09 -58.45 0.56
N GLN A 108 -35.09 -58.01 1.35
CA GLN A 108 -35.47 -58.57 2.62
C GLN A 108 -36.98 -58.42 2.83
N ILE A 109 -37.59 -59.44 3.42
CA ILE A 109 -38.99 -59.49 3.83
C ILE A 109 -39.07 -59.91 5.30
N THR A 110 -40.18 -59.57 5.96
CA THR A 110 -40.47 -59.94 7.33
C THR A 110 -41.68 -60.87 7.34
N ILE A 111 -41.48 -62.09 7.81
CA ILE A 111 -42.55 -63.04 8.08
C ILE A 111 -43.03 -62.82 9.50
N LYS A 112 -44.30 -62.47 9.66
CA LYS A 112 -44.97 -62.30 10.95
C LYS A 112 -45.95 -63.43 11.18
N VAL A 113 -45.86 -64.06 12.34
CA VAL A 113 -46.79 -65.11 12.78
C VAL A 113 -47.54 -64.61 14.00
N THR A 114 -48.87 -64.54 13.90
CA THR A 114 -49.73 -63.99 14.94
C THR A 114 -50.68 -65.06 15.45
N SER A 115 -50.84 -65.17 16.78
CA SER A 115 -51.84 -66.07 17.36
C SER A 115 -53.25 -65.63 16.94
N THR A 116 -54.08 -66.58 16.52
CA THR A 116 -55.49 -66.32 16.19
C THR A 116 -56.33 -66.09 17.45
N ALA A 117 -55.99 -66.75 18.56
CA ALA A 117 -56.69 -66.59 19.84
C ALA A 117 -56.30 -65.29 20.55
N PHE A 118 -55.04 -64.86 20.42
CA PHE A 118 -54.53 -63.63 21.04
C PHE A 118 -53.80 -62.77 20.01
N PRO A 119 -54.52 -61.95 19.22
CA PRO A 119 -53.94 -61.18 18.11
C PRO A 119 -52.81 -60.21 18.51
N ALA A 120 -52.73 -59.82 19.78
CA ALA A 120 -51.64 -58.99 20.31
C ALA A 120 -50.32 -59.77 20.50
N LYS A 121 -50.32 -61.11 20.47
CA LYS A 121 -49.13 -61.96 20.61
C LYS A 121 -48.68 -62.44 19.23
N TYR A 122 -47.47 -62.05 18.85
CA TYR A 122 -46.87 -62.40 17.56
C TYR A 122 -45.36 -62.56 17.64
N GLY A 123 -44.80 -63.29 16.69
CA GLY A 123 -43.37 -63.41 16.42
C GLY A 123 -43.05 -62.99 15.00
N THR A 124 -41.81 -62.56 14.75
CA THR A 124 -41.36 -62.19 13.40
C THR A 124 -39.99 -62.78 13.07
N ALA A 125 -39.78 -63.16 11.82
CA ALA A 125 -38.46 -63.49 11.26
C ALA A 125 -38.20 -62.66 10.00
N LYS A 126 -36.96 -62.17 9.85
CA LYS A 126 -36.51 -61.49 8.62
C LYS A 126 -35.89 -62.52 7.68
N VAL A 127 -36.20 -62.44 6.40
CA VAL A 127 -35.70 -63.35 5.35
C VAL A 127 -35.17 -62.50 4.20
N SER A 128 -33.93 -62.74 3.77
CA SER A 128 -33.35 -62.09 2.60
C SER A 128 -33.67 -62.88 1.33
N ILE A 129 -34.00 -62.19 0.25
CA ILE A 129 -34.25 -62.81 -1.06
C ILE A 129 -33.05 -62.52 -1.97
N SER A 130 -32.45 -63.57 -2.55
CA SER A 130 -31.28 -63.46 -3.43
C SER A 130 -31.59 -63.71 -4.91
N GLN A 131 -30.73 -63.22 -5.78
CA GLN A 131 -30.64 -63.69 -7.17
C GLN A 131 -30.21 -65.16 -7.21
N PRO A 132 -30.38 -65.86 -8.35
CA PRO A 132 -29.86 -67.20 -8.53
C PRO A 132 -28.38 -67.28 -8.20
N GLN A 133 -27.97 -68.29 -7.44
CA GLN A 133 -26.55 -68.48 -7.17
C GLN A 133 -25.81 -68.66 -8.50
N THR A 134 -24.75 -67.89 -8.69
CA THR A 134 -23.99 -67.88 -9.94
C THR A 134 -22.66 -68.60 -9.77
N TRP A 135 -22.27 -69.38 -10.77
CA TRP A 135 -21.02 -70.12 -10.82
C TRP A 135 -20.34 -69.92 -12.17
N ILE A 136 -19.02 -69.90 -12.16
CA ILE A 136 -18.20 -69.98 -13.38
C ILE A 136 -17.19 -71.08 -13.18
N TRP A 137 -16.87 -71.78 -14.27
CA TRP A 137 -15.83 -72.82 -14.24
C TRP A 137 -14.85 -72.73 -15.41
N SER A 138 -15.18 -72.04 -16.51
CA SER A 138 -14.20 -71.81 -17.57
C SER A 138 -14.35 -70.48 -18.30
N ALA A 139 -13.21 -70.00 -18.81
CA ALA A 139 -13.09 -68.88 -19.73
C ALA A 139 -12.23 -69.32 -20.92
N TYR A 140 -12.61 -68.94 -22.14
CA TYR A 140 -11.82 -69.23 -23.34
C TYR A 140 -11.74 -68.02 -24.28
N PRO A 141 -10.52 -67.59 -24.67
CA PRO A 141 -9.23 -68.09 -24.18
C PRO A 141 -9.00 -67.73 -22.71
N ASN A 142 -8.32 -68.60 -21.95
CA ASN A 142 -7.92 -68.33 -20.55
C ASN A 142 -6.56 -67.62 -20.43
N LYS A 143 -5.90 -67.34 -21.57
CA LYS A 143 -4.68 -66.54 -21.68
C LYS A 143 -4.81 -65.57 -22.85
N PHE A 144 -4.63 -64.27 -22.62
CA PHE A 144 -4.76 -63.21 -23.63
C PHE A 144 -3.88 -62.00 -23.30
N ALA A 145 -3.58 -61.16 -24.29
CA ALA A 145 -2.80 -59.94 -24.06
C ALA A 145 -3.67 -58.82 -23.48
N ALA A 146 -3.04 -57.92 -22.71
CA ALA A 146 -3.64 -56.64 -22.37
C ALA A 146 -3.93 -55.84 -23.66
N GLY A 147 -5.06 -55.14 -23.68
CA GLY A 147 -5.66 -54.56 -24.89
C GLY A 147 -7.09 -55.08 -25.09
N ALA A 148 -7.59 -55.00 -26.33
CA ALA A 148 -8.94 -55.45 -26.65
C ALA A 148 -9.03 -56.97 -26.54
N VAL A 149 -10.03 -57.46 -25.79
CA VAL A 149 -10.24 -58.89 -25.54
C VAL A 149 -11.62 -59.32 -26.00
N ASP A 150 -11.71 -60.58 -26.44
CA ASP A 150 -12.93 -61.32 -26.73
C ASP A 150 -12.82 -62.68 -25.99
N VAL A 151 -13.59 -62.84 -24.91
CA VAL A 151 -13.51 -64.03 -24.03
C VAL A 151 -14.90 -64.61 -23.79
N SER A 152 -15.05 -65.90 -24.06
CA SER A 152 -16.26 -66.67 -23.75
C SER A 152 -16.21 -67.21 -22.33
N ILE A 153 -17.29 -67.06 -21.56
CA ILE A 153 -17.43 -67.49 -20.16
C ILE A 153 -18.51 -68.57 -20.06
N ASN A 154 -18.16 -69.71 -19.45
CA ASN A 154 -19.10 -70.80 -19.18
C ASN A 154 -19.31 -70.99 -17.68
N GLY A 155 -20.57 -71.20 -17.30
CA GLY A 155 -21.00 -71.29 -15.92
C GLY A 155 -22.44 -71.72 -15.76
N ALA A 156 -23.06 -71.40 -14.62
CA ALA A 156 -24.46 -71.67 -14.33
C ALA A 156 -25.07 -70.55 -13.48
N GLY A 157 -26.40 -70.43 -13.56
CA GLY A 157 -27.16 -69.46 -12.78
C GLY A 157 -27.03 -68.03 -13.28
N PHE A 158 -26.62 -67.81 -14.54
CA PHE A 158 -26.52 -66.47 -15.11
C PHE A 158 -27.91 -65.89 -15.38
N VAL A 159 -28.11 -64.60 -15.06
CA VAL A 159 -29.33 -63.87 -15.41
C VAL A 159 -29.04 -62.77 -16.43
N PRO A 160 -30.03 -62.35 -17.24
CA PRO A 160 -29.89 -61.17 -18.09
C PRO A 160 -29.39 -59.97 -17.29
N GLY A 161 -28.35 -59.30 -17.80
CA GLY A 161 -27.64 -58.22 -17.10
C GLY A 161 -26.39 -58.66 -16.34
N LEU A 162 -26.01 -59.94 -16.36
CA LEU A 162 -24.77 -60.44 -15.77
C LEU A 162 -23.56 -59.54 -16.09
N VAL A 163 -22.74 -59.25 -15.07
CA VAL A 163 -21.45 -58.58 -15.23
C VAL A 163 -20.32 -59.53 -14.87
N VAL A 164 -19.35 -59.68 -15.77
CA VAL A 164 -18.09 -60.39 -15.47
C VAL A 164 -17.05 -59.36 -15.03
N MET A 165 -16.53 -59.57 -13.83
CA MET A 165 -15.46 -58.78 -13.23
C MET A 165 -14.12 -59.46 -13.50
N LEU A 166 -13.11 -58.72 -13.96
CA LEU A 166 -11.71 -59.13 -13.93
C LEU A 166 -11.04 -58.46 -12.72
N ASN A 167 -10.76 -59.25 -11.69
CA ASN A 167 -10.47 -58.78 -10.34
C ASN A 167 -11.60 -57.86 -9.84
N THR A 168 -11.38 -56.54 -9.86
CA THR A 168 -12.36 -55.52 -9.50
C THR A 168 -12.89 -54.72 -10.70
N LEU A 169 -12.36 -54.94 -11.91
CA LEU A 169 -12.76 -54.23 -13.13
C LEU A 169 -13.98 -54.90 -13.75
N ALA A 170 -15.11 -54.19 -13.77
CA ALA A 170 -16.28 -54.60 -14.53
C ALA A 170 -15.99 -54.52 -16.02
N LEU A 171 -16.15 -55.63 -16.74
CA LEU A 171 -15.98 -55.66 -18.18
C LEU A 171 -17.34 -55.71 -18.90
N PRO A 172 -17.46 -55.09 -20.08
CA PRO A 172 -18.69 -55.20 -20.86
C PRO A 172 -18.98 -56.66 -21.16
N THR A 173 -20.14 -57.11 -20.68
CA THR A 173 -20.55 -58.52 -20.68
C THR A 173 -21.85 -58.64 -21.45
N THR A 174 -21.85 -59.51 -22.46
CA THR A 174 -23.02 -59.91 -23.20
C THR A 174 -23.54 -61.22 -22.60
N TYR A 175 -24.73 -61.18 -22.02
CA TYR A 175 -25.43 -62.39 -21.60
C TYR A 175 -25.87 -63.20 -22.83
N ILE A 176 -25.57 -64.51 -22.84
CA ILE A 176 -25.98 -65.41 -23.94
C ILE A 176 -27.09 -66.33 -23.45
N SER A 177 -26.86 -67.03 -22.33
CA SER A 177 -27.81 -67.98 -21.75
C SER A 177 -27.57 -68.12 -20.24
N PRO A 178 -28.41 -68.87 -19.49
CA PRO A 178 -28.17 -69.12 -18.08
C PRO A 178 -26.84 -69.83 -17.76
N THR A 179 -26.13 -70.33 -18.78
CA THR A 179 -24.86 -71.03 -18.64
C THR A 179 -23.71 -70.42 -19.46
N ALA A 180 -23.94 -69.37 -20.25
CA ALA A 180 -22.93 -68.77 -21.10
C ALA A 180 -23.02 -67.24 -21.17
N ALA A 181 -21.87 -66.59 -21.20
CA ALA A 181 -21.72 -65.15 -21.41
C ALA A 181 -20.45 -64.84 -22.23
N LYS A 182 -20.37 -63.63 -22.78
CA LYS A 182 -19.23 -63.17 -23.57
C LYS A 182 -18.72 -61.83 -23.06
N VAL A 183 -17.42 -61.68 -22.92
CA VAL A 183 -16.75 -60.46 -22.47
C VAL A 183 -16.03 -59.82 -23.64
N MET A 184 -16.35 -58.56 -23.93
CA MET A 184 -15.67 -57.78 -24.98
C MET A 184 -15.29 -56.41 -24.43
N GLY A 185 -14.00 -56.07 -24.40
CA GLY A 185 -13.55 -54.79 -23.83
C GLY A 185 -12.04 -54.66 -23.75
N ASN A 186 -11.55 -53.54 -23.22
CA ASN A 186 -10.11 -53.26 -23.14
C ASN A 186 -9.55 -53.59 -21.74
N VAL A 187 -8.59 -54.49 -21.66
CA VAL A 187 -7.90 -54.87 -20.42
C VAL A 187 -6.60 -54.07 -20.29
N PRO A 188 -6.40 -53.25 -19.24
CA PRO A 188 -5.20 -52.44 -19.09
C PRO A 188 -3.92 -53.26 -18.88
N ALA A 189 -2.78 -52.77 -19.38
CA ALA A 189 -1.47 -53.42 -19.24
C ALA A 189 -1.05 -53.72 -17.79
N ARG A 190 -1.50 -52.89 -16.83
CA ARG A 190 -1.28 -53.12 -15.38
C ARG A 190 -1.89 -54.41 -14.83
N MET A 191 -2.81 -55.04 -15.56
CA MET A 191 -3.42 -56.32 -15.18
C MET A 191 -2.59 -57.52 -15.67
N ALA A 192 -1.42 -57.30 -16.29
CA ALA A 192 -0.53 -58.37 -16.72
C ALA A 192 -0.11 -59.28 -15.55
N GLY A 193 -0.18 -60.59 -15.76
CA GLY A 193 -0.01 -61.63 -14.75
C GLY A 193 -1.27 -62.49 -14.59
N VAL A 194 -1.36 -63.22 -13.48
CA VAL A 194 -2.54 -64.03 -13.15
C VAL A 194 -3.63 -63.11 -12.60
N ALA A 195 -4.81 -63.12 -13.21
CA ALA A 195 -5.99 -62.36 -12.83
C ALA A 195 -7.20 -63.29 -12.66
N GLN A 196 -8.26 -62.80 -12.02
CA GLN A 196 -9.44 -63.62 -11.67
C GLN A 196 -10.70 -63.10 -12.33
N PHE A 197 -11.40 -63.95 -13.08
CA PHE A 197 -12.77 -63.66 -13.47
C PHE A 197 -13.74 -64.02 -12.35
N ARG A 198 -14.80 -63.21 -12.18
CA ARG A 198 -15.99 -63.50 -11.35
C ARG A 198 -17.24 -63.10 -12.12
N ALA A 199 -18.26 -63.95 -12.12
CA ALA A 199 -19.59 -63.58 -12.63
C ALA A 199 -20.42 -63.01 -11.48
N VAL A 200 -21.08 -61.88 -11.74
CA VAL A 200 -21.94 -61.19 -10.78
C VAL A 200 -23.32 -61.02 -11.41
N ASN A 201 -24.35 -61.60 -10.79
CA ASN A 201 -25.75 -61.32 -11.12
C ASN A 201 -26.15 -60.02 -10.42
N PRO A 202 -26.35 -58.90 -11.13
CA PRO A 202 -26.55 -57.61 -10.47
C PRO A 202 -27.99 -57.44 -9.95
N GLY A 203 -28.20 -56.37 -9.18
CA GLY A 203 -29.50 -56.00 -8.61
C GLY A 203 -29.68 -56.40 -7.14
N PRO A 204 -30.85 -56.13 -6.54
CA PRO A 204 -31.16 -56.52 -5.17
C PRO A 204 -30.91 -58.02 -4.97
N GLY A 205 -30.26 -58.37 -3.86
CA GLY A 205 -29.91 -59.76 -3.54
C GLY A 205 -28.80 -60.36 -4.41
N SER A 206 -27.93 -59.52 -5.00
CA SER A 206 -26.86 -59.91 -5.91
C SER A 206 -26.03 -61.10 -5.40
N THR A 207 -25.69 -62.01 -6.32
CA THR A 207 -24.83 -63.17 -6.08
C THR A 207 -23.58 -63.06 -6.94
N THR A 208 -22.45 -63.50 -6.37
CA THR A 208 -21.14 -63.49 -7.04
C THR A 208 -20.54 -64.89 -7.00
N SER A 209 -19.95 -65.31 -8.12
CA SER A 209 -19.32 -66.62 -8.24
C SER A 209 -17.99 -66.69 -7.47
N GLN A 210 -17.54 -67.91 -7.20
CA GLN A 210 -16.12 -68.14 -6.95
C GLN A 210 -15.31 -67.76 -8.20
N PRO A 211 -14.04 -67.34 -8.04
CA PRO A 211 -13.25 -66.89 -9.17
C PRO A 211 -12.67 -68.06 -9.97
N ILE A 212 -12.39 -67.82 -11.25
CA ILE A 212 -11.44 -68.64 -12.03
C ILE A 212 -10.24 -67.80 -12.43
N ASN A 213 -9.06 -68.42 -12.48
CA ASN A 213 -7.85 -67.73 -12.91
C ASN A 213 -7.76 -67.67 -14.44
N VAL A 214 -7.32 -66.51 -14.94
CA VAL A 214 -6.89 -66.27 -16.32
C VAL A 214 -5.53 -65.58 -16.32
N THR A 215 -4.80 -65.65 -17.43
CA THR A 215 -3.47 -65.03 -17.55
C THR A 215 -3.51 -63.88 -18.56
N VAL A 216 -3.18 -62.68 -18.12
CA VAL A 216 -3.03 -61.50 -18.98
C VAL A 216 -1.55 -61.32 -19.32
N THR A 217 -1.16 -61.28 -20.59
CA THR A 217 0.21 -60.97 -20.99
C THR A 217 0.40 -59.48 -21.30
N ALA A 218 1.61 -58.94 -21.14
CA ALA A 218 1.90 -57.55 -21.48
C ALA A 218 1.62 -57.25 -22.97
N SER A 219 1.20 -56.02 -23.27
CA SER A 219 0.97 -55.53 -24.64
C SER A 219 2.31 -55.51 -25.40
N ALA A 220 2.33 -56.02 -26.63
CA ALA A 220 3.52 -56.01 -27.48
C ALA A 220 3.73 -54.66 -28.20
N VAL A 221 2.78 -53.72 -28.05
CA VAL A 221 2.77 -52.43 -28.77
C VAL A 221 3.83 -51.49 -28.19
N ASN A 222 4.70 -50.97 -29.04
CA ASN A 222 5.71 -49.97 -28.68
C ASN A 222 5.60 -48.75 -29.59
N VAL A 223 5.80 -47.54 -29.04
CA VAL A 223 5.81 -46.28 -29.79
C VAL A 223 7.14 -45.59 -29.54
N SER A 224 7.80 -45.11 -30.60
CA SER A 224 8.95 -44.21 -30.51
C SER A 224 8.70 -42.94 -31.35
N VAL A 225 9.29 -41.81 -30.96
CA VAL A 225 9.24 -40.55 -31.70
C VAL A 225 10.65 -40.15 -32.09
N SER A 226 10.85 -39.77 -33.35
CA SER A 226 12.12 -39.28 -33.88
C SER A 226 11.94 -37.92 -34.57
N PRO A 227 12.81 -36.93 -34.32
CA PRO A 227 13.89 -36.95 -33.32
C PRO A 227 13.32 -36.96 -31.88
N ALA A 228 14.08 -37.49 -30.91
CA ALA A 228 13.67 -37.53 -29.49
C ALA A 228 13.74 -36.14 -28.81
N SER A 229 14.47 -35.20 -29.41
CA SER A 229 14.47 -33.80 -29.03
C SER A 229 14.78 -32.89 -30.23
N ALA A 230 14.39 -31.62 -30.14
CA ALA A 230 14.70 -30.57 -31.11
C ALA A 230 14.93 -29.23 -30.42
N THR A 231 15.74 -28.36 -31.03
CA THR A 231 15.90 -26.96 -30.61
C THR A 231 15.48 -26.06 -31.76
N LEU A 232 14.49 -25.19 -31.54
CA LEU A 232 13.84 -24.43 -32.61
C LEU A 232 13.68 -22.95 -32.21
N PRO A 233 13.98 -22.01 -33.12
CA PRO A 233 13.54 -20.63 -32.96
C PRO A 233 12.00 -20.52 -32.93
N VAL A 234 11.48 -19.46 -32.32
CA VAL A 234 10.05 -19.09 -32.43
C VAL A 234 9.60 -19.05 -33.90
N ASN A 235 8.37 -19.47 -34.18
CA ASN A 235 7.78 -19.66 -35.53
C ASN A 235 8.43 -20.73 -36.44
N ALA A 236 9.54 -21.36 -36.05
CA ALA A 236 10.13 -22.43 -36.86
C ALA A 236 9.30 -23.72 -36.78
N THR A 237 9.44 -24.57 -37.80
CA THR A 237 8.75 -25.86 -37.89
C THR A 237 9.71 -27.04 -37.80
N GLN A 238 9.27 -28.15 -37.21
CA GLN A 238 10.00 -29.41 -37.15
C GLN A 238 9.05 -30.58 -37.40
N THR A 239 9.44 -31.51 -38.27
CA THR A 239 8.69 -32.76 -38.45
C THR A 239 9.15 -33.81 -37.46
N PHE A 240 8.20 -34.42 -36.75
CA PHE A 240 8.38 -35.58 -35.90
C PHE A 240 7.71 -36.79 -36.52
N THR A 241 8.39 -37.93 -36.52
CA THR A 241 7.86 -39.20 -37.00
C THR A 241 7.66 -40.13 -35.82
N ALA A 242 6.50 -40.78 -35.74
CA ALA A 242 6.24 -41.83 -34.77
C ALA A 242 6.33 -43.21 -35.42
N THR A 243 7.00 -44.14 -34.77
CA THR A 243 7.07 -45.54 -35.19
C THR A 243 6.31 -46.39 -34.18
N VAL A 244 5.30 -47.12 -34.64
CA VAL A 244 4.54 -48.08 -33.82
C VAL A 244 4.90 -49.50 -34.25
N THR A 245 5.34 -50.35 -33.32
CA THR A 245 5.63 -51.77 -33.56
C THR A 245 4.76 -52.65 -32.66
N GLY A 246 4.59 -53.93 -33.01
CA GLY A 246 3.80 -54.88 -32.21
C GLY A 246 2.28 -54.78 -32.35
N ALA A 247 1.77 -53.96 -33.27
CA ALA A 247 0.37 -53.90 -33.68
C ALA A 247 0.25 -53.80 -35.22
N ALA A 248 -0.85 -54.31 -35.77
CA ALA A 248 -1.17 -54.16 -37.19
C ALA A 248 -1.58 -52.71 -37.55
N ASN A 249 -2.27 -52.02 -36.63
CA ASN A 249 -2.55 -50.59 -36.78
C ASN A 249 -1.38 -49.78 -36.19
N THR A 250 -0.69 -49.04 -37.05
CA THR A 250 0.49 -48.25 -36.69
C THR A 250 0.19 -46.74 -36.59
N ALA A 251 -1.07 -46.33 -36.65
CA ALA A 251 -1.46 -44.92 -36.56
C ALA A 251 -1.25 -44.35 -35.15
N VAL A 252 -0.99 -43.04 -35.08
CA VAL A 252 -0.87 -42.28 -33.83
C VAL A 252 -1.73 -41.02 -33.83
N THR A 253 -2.00 -40.50 -32.64
CA THR A 253 -2.55 -39.15 -32.41
C THR A 253 -1.48 -38.25 -31.80
N TRP A 254 -1.37 -37.02 -32.32
CA TRP A 254 -0.36 -36.05 -31.90
C TRP A 254 -0.93 -34.96 -30.99
N SER A 255 -0.12 -34.46 -30.06
CA SER A 255 -0.41 -33.28 -29.24
C SER A 255 0.87 -32.52 -28.89
N ALA A 256 0.77 -31.22 -28.58
CA ALA A 256 1.88 -30.38 -28.16
C ALA A 256 1.49 -29.52 -26.94
N THR A 257 2.44 -29.27 -26.03
CA THR A 257 2.18 -28.44 -24.83
C THR A 257 2.21 -26.93 -25.09
N ALA A 258 2.88 -26.49 -26.16
CA ALA A 258 2.90 -25.13 -26.67
C ALA A 258 3.13 -25.17 -28.19
N GLY A 259 2.69 -24.16 -28.94
CA GLY A 259 2.70 -24.21 -30.41
C GLY A 259 1.59 -25.10 -30.98
N THR A 260 1.76 -25.59 -32.20
CA THR A 260 0.79 -26.48 -32.86
C THR A 260 1.49 -27.69 -33.47
N ILE A 261 0.80 -28.83 -33.57
CA ILE A 261 1.30 -30.02 -34.29
C ILE A 261 0.18 -30.61 -35.14
N THR A 262 0.50 -30.93 -36.39
CA THR A 262 -0.46 -31.52 -37.34
C THR A 262 -0.60 -33.04 -37.13
N ALA A 263 -1.64 -33.64 -37.71
CA ALA A 263 -1.82 -35.10 -37.71
C ALA A 263 -0.65 -35.85 -38.40
N GLY A 264 0.07 -35.18 -39.31
CA GLY A 264 1.28 -35.70 -39.96
C GLY A 264 2.57 -35.51 -39.15
N GLY A 265 2.49 -35.02 -37.91
CA GLY A 265 3.66 -34.84 -37.03
C GLY A 265 4.48 -33.57 -37.28
N VAL A 266 3.98 -32.61 -38.07
CA VAL A 266 4.66 -31.32 -38.29
C VAL A 266 4.33 -30.37 -37.15
N TYR A 267 5.31 -30.07 -36.31
CA TYR A 267 5.24 -29.10 -35.22
C TYR A 267 5.60 -27.68 -35.72
N THR A 268 4.88 -26.67 -35.24
CA THR A 268 5.16 -25.24 -35.44
C THR A 268 5.33 -24.56 -34.08
N ALA A 269 6.50 -23.97 -33.84
CA ALA A 269 6.81 -23.23 -32.62
C ALA A 269 5.93 -21.97 -32.49
N PRO A 270 5.55 -21.57 -31.25
CA PRO A 270 4.77 -20.36 -31.01
C PRO A 270 5.54 -19.08 -31.43
N ALA A 271 4.81 -17.97 -31.60
CA ALA A 271 5.37 -16.68 -32.01
C ALA A 271 6.20 -15.98 -30.92
N SER A 272 6.00 -16.35 -29.65
CA SER A 272 6.72 -15.84 -28.48
C SER A 272 7.18 -17.01 -27.61
N LEU A 273 8.26 -16.81 -26.84
CA LEU A 273 8.75 -17.84 -25.91
C LEU A 273 7.70 -18.11 -24.81
N PRO A 274 7.31 -19.38 -24.59
CA PRO A 274 6.53 -19.76 -23.41
C PRO A 274 7.40 -19.72 -22.15
N ASN A 275 6.77 -19.82 -20.96
CA ASN A 275 7.47 -19.94 -19.69
C ASN A 275 7.09 -21.26 -19.00
N PRO A 276 7.99 -22.26 -18.91
CA PRO A 276 9.39 -22.25 -19.37
C PRO A 276 9.52 -22.26 -20.91
N ALA A 277 10.70 -21.88 -21.44
CA ALA A 277 10.99 -21.77 -22.88
C ALA A 277 11.15 -23.14 -23.58
N SER A 278 10.18 -24.01 -23.40
CA SER A 278 10.16 -25.37 -23.93
C SER A 278 8.75 -25.81 -24.33
N ALA A 279 8.68 -26.82 -25.18
CA ALA A 279 7.45 -27.53 -25.53
C ALA A 279 7.71 -29.03 -25.56
N THR A 280 6.65 -29.84 -25.46
CA THR A 280 6.73 -31.29 -25.59
C THR A 280 5.70 -31.74 -26.62
N VAL A 281 6.12 -32.53 -27.59
CA VAL A 281 5.21 -33.22 -28.51
C VAL A 281 5.02 -34.66 -28.07
N LYS A 282 3.78 -35.17 -28.14
CA LYS A 282 3.41 -36.52 -27.72
C LYS A 282 2.67 -37.25 -28.84
N ALA A 283 3.17 -38.42 -29.23
CA ALA A 283 2.50 -39.36 -30.12
C ALA A 283 1.89 -40.50 -29.29
N THR A 284 0.58 -40.71 -29.40
CA THR A 284 -0.15 -41.77 -28.68
C THR A 284 -0.68 -42.79 -29.69
N SER A 285 -0.43 -44.09 -29.47
CA SER A 285 -0.87 -45.14 -30.39
C SER A 285 -2.39 -45.20 -30.48
N VAL A 286 -2.91 -45.38 -31.70
CA VAL A 286 -4.34 -45.65 -31.92
C VAL A 286 -4.68 -47.10 -31.59
N ALA A 287 -3.74 -48.03 -31.76
CA ALA A 287 -3.93 -49.45 -31.45
C ALA A 287 -3.96 -49.74 -29.94
N ASP A 288 -3.21 -48.98 -29.15
CA ASP A 288 -3.23 -49.02 -27.69
C ASP A 288 -3.08 -47.60 -27.13
N PRO A 289 -4.19 -46.91 -26.80
CA PRO A 289 -4.18 -45.53 -26.32
C PRO A 289 -3.41 -45.31 -25.01
N LEU A 290 -2.99 -46.38 -24.33
CA LEU A 290 -2.15 -46.29 -23.12
C LEU A 290 -0.65 -46.23 -23.45
N VAL A 291 -0.24 -46.51 -24.69
CA VAL A 291 1.16 -46.46 -25.13
C VAL A 291 1.42 -45.17 -25.92
N SER A 292 2.44 -44.42 -25.51
CA SER A 292 2.82 -43.17 -26.16
C SER A 292 4.32 -42.92 -26.02
N ALA A 293 4.86 -42.08 -26.90
CA ALA A 293 6.20 -41.52 -26.76
C ALA A 293 6.17 -40.00 -26.90
N THR A 294 7.18 -39.36 -26.35
CA THR A 294 7.31 -37.89 -26.33
C THR A 294 8.65 -37.46 -26.88
N ALA A 295 8.70 -36.25 -27.45
CA ALA A 295 9.95 -35.57 -27.79
C ALA A 295 9.98 -34.17 -27.17
N ALA A 296 11.14 -33.79 -26.64
CA ALA A 296 11.35 -32.52 -25.96
C ALA A 296 11.80 -31.43 -26.96
N ILE A 297 11.19 -30.25 -26.88
CA ILE A 297 11.51 -29.11 -27.73
C ILE A 297 12.04 -27.98 -26.85
N THR A 298 13.28 -27.56 -27.11
CA THR A 298 13.84 -26.33 -26.53
C THR A 298 13.57 -25.19 -27.49
N LEU A 299 12.90 -24.13 -27.03
CA LEU A 299 12.58 -22.99 -27.86
C LEU A 299 13.61 -21.88 -27.64
N THR A 300 14.10 -21.32 -28.74
CA THR A 300 15.04 -20.20 -28.71
C THR A 300 14.40 -18.97 -29.34
N GLN A 301 14.86 -17.79 -28.93
CA GLN A 301 14.62 -16.56 -29.65
C GLN A 301 15.98 -15.94 -29.90
N PRO A 302 16.26 -15.40 -31.11
CA PRO A 302 17.53 -14.74 -31.36
C PRO A 302 17.75 -13.63 -30.32
N SER A 303 18.97 -13.55 -29.79
CA SER A 303 19.36 -12.50 -28.85
C SER A 303 19.29 -11.16 -29.55
N VAL A 304 18.33 -10.31 -29.13
CA VAL A 304 18.23 -8.94 -29.61
C VAL A 304 18.98 -8.03 -28.65
N THR A 305 20.01 -7.36 -29.16
CA THR A 305 20.77 -6.38 -28.39
C THR A 305 20.39 -4.99 -28.87
N ILE A 306 19.97 -4.15 -27.94
CA ILE A 306 19.68 -2.74 -28.19
C ILE A 306 20.74 -1.89 -27.52
N THR A 307 21.41 -1.03 -28.28
CA THR A 307 22.27 0.01 -27.72
C THR A 307 21.67 1.38 -28.00
N VAL A 308 21.76 2.30 -27.04
CA VAL A 308 21.36 3.70 -27.20
C VAL A 308 22.62 4.55 -27.21
N SER A 309 22.77 5.39 -28.24
CA SER A 309 23.91 6.29 -28.41
C SER A 309 23.45 7.76 -28.50
N PRO A 310 24.08 8.70 -27.77
CA PRO A 310 25.14 8.45 -26.78
C PRO A 310 24.60 7.71 -25.53
N PRO A 311 25.43 6.94 -24.78
CA PRO A 311 24.99 6.21 -23.60
C PRO A 311 24.76 7.11 -22.38
N THR A 312 25.35 8.30 -22.39
CA THR A 312 25.09 9.36 -21.42
C THR A 312 25.02 10.70 -22.13
N ALA A 313 24.28 11.65 -21.55
CA ALA A 313 24.30 13.04 -22.01
C ALA A 313 24.19 13.99 -20.81
N GLN A 314 24.70 15.20 -20.98
CA GLN A 314 24.51 16.29 -20.02
C GLN A 314 23.81 17.43 -20.74
N LEU A 315 22.62 17.80 -20.26
CA LEU A 315 21.79 18.82 -20.90
C LEU A 315 21.36 19.87 -19.93
N VAL A 316 21.27 21.11 -20.41
CA VAL A 316 20.52 22.14 -19.69
C VAL A 316 19.02 21.96 -19.89
N LEU A 317 18.20 22.44 -18.95
CA LEU A 317 16.74 22.38 -19.08
C LEU A 317 16.24 23.02 -20.38
N GLY A 318 15.25 22.41 -21.01
CA GLY A 318 14.71 22.81 -22.32
C GLY A 318 15.59 22.48 -23.53
N ALA A 319 16.86 22.09 -23.35
CA ALA A 319 17.70 21.65 -24.47
C ALA A 319 17.30 20.26 -24.96
N THR A 320 17.68 19.96 -26.20
CA THR A 320 17.36 18.69 -26.86
C THR A 320 18.61 17.85 -27.11
N GLN A 321 18.50 16.54 -26.98
CA GLN A 321 19.53 15.57 -27.37
C GLN A 321 18.92 14.52 -28.28
N GLN A 322 19.55 14.31 -29.43
CA GLN A 322 19.21 13.20 -30.31
C GLN A 322 19.84 11.92 -29.77
N PHE A 323 19.03 10.90 -29.52
CA PHE A 323 19.48 9.54 -29.27
C PHE A 323 19.17 8.66 -30.47
N ALA A 324 20.08 7.75 -30.77
CA ALA A 324 19.89 6.71 -31.78
C ALA A 324 19.88 5.34 -31.09
N ALA A 325 18.97 4.47 -31.53
CA ALA A 325 18.95 3.07 -31.11
C ALA A 325 19.52 2.19 -32.22
N ALA A 326 20.47 1.31 -31.90
CA ALA A 326 20.91 0.26 -32.81
C ALA A 326 20.34 -1.08 -32.33
N VAL A 327 19.64 -1.78 -33.23
CA VAL A 327 19.05 -3.10 -32.98
C VAL A 327 19.88 -4.14 -33.72
N LEU A 328 20.52 -5.04 -32.99
CA LEU A 328 21.30 -6.15 -33.53
C LEU A 328 20.59 -7.48 -33.24
N GLY A 329 20.75 -8.45 -34.13
CA GLY A 329 20.19 -9.80 -33.97
C GLY A 329 18.71 -9.95 -34.37
N ASN A 330 18.10 -8.93 -35.00
CA ASN A 330 16.75 -9.02 -35.56
C ASN A 330 16.62 -8.22 -36.87
N ALA A 331 15.81 -8.73 -37.81
CA ALA A 331 15.50 -8.01 -39.05
C ALA A 331 14.55 -6.82 -38.83
N ASN A 332 13.68 -6.90 -37.82
CA ASN A 332 12.85 -5.77 -37.40
C ASN A 332 13.62 -4.90 -36.40
N THR A 333 14.01 -3.71 -36.86
CA THR A 333 14.79 -2.75 -36.10
C THR A 333 13.95 -1.62 -35.48
N ALA A 334 12.62 -1.75 -35.44
CA ALA A 334 11.76 -0.76 -34.82
C ALA A 334 11.88 -0.76 -33.27
N VAL A 335 11.85 0.43 -32.67
CA VAL A 335 11.89 0.63 -31.22
C VAL A 335 10.78 1.57 -30.75
N THR A 336 10.38 1.44 -29.49
CA THR A 336 9.53 2.40 -28.77
C THR A 336 10.37 3.16 -27.75
N TRP A 337 10.25 4.49 -27.74
CA TRP A 337 10.99 5.37 -26.83
C TRP A 337 10.19 5.73 -25.58
N SER A 338 10.88 5.83 -24.44
CA SER A 338 10.31 6.25 -23.16
C SER A 338 11.32 7.05 -22.34
N VAL A 339 10.83 7.88 -21.41
CA VAL A 339 11.63 8.58 -20.40
C VAL A 339 11.15 8.13 -19.02
N ASN A 340 12.05 7.59 -18.18
CA ASN A 340 11.70 7.03 -16.87
C ASN A 340 10.47 6.08 -16.93
N ALA A 341 10.46 5.20 -17.94
CA ALA A 341 9.38 4.24 -18.23
C ALA A 341 8.03 4.84 -18.68
N VAL A 342 7.93 6.16 -18.89
CA VAL A 342 6.77 6.81 -19.50
C VAL A 342 6.97 6.86 -21.02
N ILE A 343 6.13 6.16 -21.79
CA ILE A 343 6.18 6.17 -23.27
C ILE A 343 6.04 7.61 -23.77
N GLY A 344 6.98 8.08 -24.60
CA GLY A 344 7.04 9.46 -25.08
C GLY A 344 7.43 10.52 -24.03
N GLY A 345 7.51 10.16 -22.75
CA GLY A 345 7.80 11.08 -21.65
C GLY A 345 6.65 12.03 -21.30
N ASN A 346 6.92 13.03 -20.46
CA ASN A 346 5.97 14.07 -20.05
C ASN A 346 6.68 15.36 -19.62
N SER A 347 5.94 16.38 -19.18
CA SER A 347 6.51 17.67 -18.77
C SER A 347 7.41 17.62 -17.52
N ALA A 348 7.30 16.59 -16.68
CA ALA A 348 8.08 16.47 -15.44
C ALA A 348 9.46 15.84 -15.66
N VAL A 349 9.57 14.86 -16.57
CA VAL A 349 10.83 14.15 -16.86
C VAL A 349 11.43 14.49 -18.23
N GLY A 350 10.72 15.29 -19.02
CA GLY A 350 11.05 15.57 -20.42
C GLY A 350 10.32 14.63 -21.37
N THR A 351 10.30 14.98 -22.65
CA THR A 351 9.63 14.21 -23.70
C THR A 351 10.64 13.62 -24.67
N VAL A 352 10.30 12.49 -25.28
CA VAL A 352 11.12 11.84 -26.32
C VAL A 352 10.24 11.49 -27.51
N SER A 353 10.66 11.90 -28.70
CA SER A 353 9.93 11.59 -29.94
C SER A 353 10.13 10.13 -30.37
N ALA A 354 9.30 9.66 -31.32
CA ALA A 354 9.48 8.35 -31.96
C ALA A 354 10.84 8.23 -32.68
N ALA A 355 11.46 9.34 -33.08
CA ALA A 355 12.78 9.38 -33.69
C ALA A 355 13.93 9.41 -32.67
N GLY A 356 13.66 9.39 -31.36
CA GLY A 356 14.68 9.42 -30.31
C GLY A 356 15.19 10.83 -29.94
N LEU A 357 14.56 11.89 -30.45
CA LEU A 357 14.87 13.27 -29.99
C LEU A 357 14.27 13.49 -28.60
N TYR A 358 15.13 13.56 -27.59
CA TYR A 358 14.76 13.90 -26.21
C TYR A 358 14.79 15.42 -26.02
N THR A 359 13.78 15.97 -25.34
CA THR A 359 13.70 17.37 -24.89
C THR A 359 13.68 17.39 -23.38
N ALA A 360 14.68 18.03 -22.77
CA ALA A 360 14.76 18.19 -21.32
C ALA A 360 13.55 18.97 -20.78
N PRO A 361 13.01 18.60 -19.61
CA PRO A 361 11.91 19.34 -19.00
C PRO A 361 12.32 20.78 -18.70
N ALA A 362 11.32 21.66 -18.56
CA ALA A 362 11.55 23.05 -18.13
C ALA A 362 11.93 23.16 -16.64
N ILE A 363 11.63 22.13 -15.85
CA ILE A 363 11.89 22.08 -14.41
C ILE A 363 12.86 20.94 -14.15
N LEU A 364 13.87 21.18 -13.32
CA LEU A 364 14.82 20.15 -12.93
C LEU A 364 14.09 19.06 -12.14
N PRO A 365 14.06 17.79 -12.60
CA PRO A 365 13.48 16.71 -11.84
C PRO A 365 14.34 16.39 -10.62
N SER A 366 13.74 15.77 -9.60
CA SER A 366 14.45 15.19 -8.46
C SER A 366 14.25 13.67 -8.48
N PRO A 367 15.29 12.87 -8.72
CA PRO A 367 16.69 13.25 -8.97
C PRO A 367 16.91 13.93 -10.33
N ALA A 368 17.97 14.73 -10.46
CA ALA A 368 18.35 15.49 -11.67
C ALA A 368 18.87 14.62 -12.84
N THR A 369 18.54 13.33 -12.83
CA THR A 369 18.93 12.37 -13.86
C THR A 369 17.68 11.66 -14.36
N VAL A 370 17.56 11.51 -15.67
CA VAL A 370 16.50 10.71 -16.30
C VAL A 370 17.09 9.63 -17.19
N ASN A 371 16.35 8.54 -17.36
CA ASN A 371 16.71 7.44 -18.25
C ASN A 371 15.87 7.51 -19.52
N VAL A 372 16.53 7.73 -20.66
CA VAL A 372 15.92 7.65 -21.99
C VAL A 372 16.12 6.23 -22.51
N ARG A 373 15.03 5.48 -22.70
CA ARG A 373 15.03 4.05 -23.03
C ARG A 373 14.42 3.79 -24.39
N ALA A 374 15.09 2.96 -25.20
CA ALA A 374 14.57 2.37 -26.43
C ALA A 374 14.29 0.88 -26.19
N THR A 375 13.05 0.44 -26.42
CA THR A 375 12.62 -0.96 -26.28
C THR A 375 12.30 -1.54 -27.66
N SER A 376 12.78 -2.75 -27.97
CA SER A 376 12.49 -3.39 -29.25
C SER A 376 11.00 -3.68 -29.43
N VAL A 377 10.46 -3.39 -30.61
CA VAL A 377 9.08 -3.78 -30.96
C VAL A 377 8.98 -5.29 -31.19
N ALA A 378 10.02 -5.91 -31.75
CA ALA A 378 10.03 -7.34 -32.07
C ALA A 378 10.23 -8.23 -30.83
N VAL A 379 10.99 -7.75 -29.85
CA VAL A 379 11.28 -8.46 -28.59
C VAL A 379 11.14 -7.47 -27.43
N PRO A 380 9.93 -7.26 -26.88
CA PRO A 380 9.68 -6.23 -25.86
C PRO A 380 10.50 -6.36 -24.56
N SER A 381 11.10 -7.53 -24.32
CA SER A 381 12.04 -7.76 -23.21
C SER A 381 13.45 -7.18 -23.46
N ALA A 382 13.83 -6.90 -24.72
CA ALA A 382 15.12 -6.32 -25.08
C ALA A 382 15.05 -4.79 -25.14
N PHE A 383 15.95 -4.11 -24.42
CA PHE A 383 16.04 -2.65 -24.39
C PHE A 383 17.46 -2.15 -24.16
N GLY A 384 17.71 -0.93 -24.60
CA GLY A 384 18.90 -0.15 -24.28
C GLY A 384 18.48 1.18 -23.68
N GLN A 385 19.34 1.80 -22.86
CA GLN A 385 19.03 3.06 -22.22
C GLN A 385 20.25 3.97 -22.11
N ALA A 386 20.00 5.27 -22.09
CA ALA A 386 20.98 6.31 -21.84
C ALA A 386 20.61 7.10 -20.58
N ALA A 387 21.59 7.44 -19.76
CA ALA A 387 21.41 8.29 -18.60
C ALA A 387 21.66 9.76 -18.96
N VAL A 388 20.68 10.62 -18.74
CA VAL A 388 20.77 12.05 -19.02
C VAL A 388 20.85 12.78 -17.70
N THR A 389 21.99 13.41 -17.41
CA THR A 389 22.14 14.31 -16.28
C THR A 389 21.71 15.71 -16.71
N LEU A 390 20.65 16.19 -16.09
CA LEU A 390 20.14 17.53 -16.33
C LEU A 390 20.89 18.51 -15.44
N LYS A 391 21.33 19.59 -16.05
CA LYS A 391 22.02 20.69 -15.40
C LYS A 391 21.18 21.93 -15.52
N LEU A 392 21.38 22.81 -14.57
CA LEU A 392 20.87 24.15 -14.69
C LEU A 392 21.80 24.92 -15.63
N THR A 393 21.25 25.83 -16.43
CA THR A 393 22.09 26.85 -17.07
C THR A 393 22.40 27.86 -15.97
N PRO A 394 23.66 28.18 -15.67
CA PRO A 394 23.97 29.33 -14.83
C PRO A 394 23.23 30.54 -15.40
N PRO A 395 22.47 31.31 -14.61
CA PRO A 395 21.78 32.48 -15.13
C PRO A 395 22.80 33.37 -15.83
N ALA A 396 22.58 33.62 -17.13
CA ALA A 396 23.33 34.60 -17.88
C ALA A 396 22.97 35.97 -17.28
N MET A 397 23.86 36.46 -16.40
CA MET A 397 23.72 37.62 -15.52
C MET A 397 22.83 37.42 -14.28
N PRO A 398 23.26 37.89 -13.09
CA PRO A 398 22.41 37.90 -11.92
C PRO A 398 21.23 38.86 -12.14
N ASN A 399 20.02 38.31 -12.20
CA ASN A 399 18.80 39.13 -12.21
C ASN A 399 18.45 39.48 -10.75
N LEU A 400 18.90 40.66 -10.31
CA LEU A 400 18.66 41.18 -8.97
C LEU A 400 17.17 41.15 -8.58
N SER A 401 16.28 41.50 -9.51
CA SER A 401 14.83 41.51 -9.28
C SER A 401 14.29 40.12 -8.95
N HIS A 402 14.75 39.10 -9.67
CA HIS A 402 14.41 37.69 -9.43
C HIS A 402 14.95 37.18 -8.11
N ALA A 403 16.23 37.46 -7.81
CA ALA A 403 16.84 37.03 -6.57
C ALA A 403 16.17 37.67 -5.36
N ARG A 404 15.88 38.97 -5.43
CA ARG A 404 15.14 39.70 -4.40
C ARG A 404 13.74 39.16 -4.20
N PHE A 405 13.03 38.85 -5.27
CA PHE A 405 11.75 38.15 -5.18
C PHE A 405 11.89 36.84 -4.40
N LEU A 406 12.91 36.03 -4.67
CA LEU A 406 13.14 34.76 -3.97
C LEU A 406 13.66 34.93 -2.53
N GLU A 407 14.33 36.03 -2.19
CA GLU A 407 14.57 36.36 -0.77
C GLU A 407 13.24 36.50 -0.03
N GLN A 408 12.24 37.14 -0.65
CA GLN A 408 10.96 37.39 0.01
C GLN A 408 10.01 36.17 -0.05
N ALA A 409 9.97 35.48 -1.20
CA ALA A 409 9.04 34.41 -1.52
C ALA A 409 9.56 32.99 -1.17
N ALA A 410 10.86 32.81 -0.96
CA ALA A 410 11.49 31.56 -0.54
C ALA A 410 12.42 31.81 0.66
N PHE A 411 13.10 30.78 1.18
CA PHE A 411 14.21 30.99 2.12
C PHE A 411 15.49 31.38 1.37
N GLY A 412 15.40 32.35 0.46
CA GLY A 412 16.49 32.78 -0.41
C GLY A 412 16.56 32.02 -1.74
N PRO A 413 17.23 32.60 -2.74
CA PRO A 413 17.38 31.98 -4.05
C PRO A 413 18.32 30.78 -4.00
N SER A 414 17.93 29.72 -4.71
CA SER A 414 18.82 28.64 -5.13
C SER A 414 19.12 28.79 -6.63
N PRO A 415 20.17 28.15 -7.16
CA PRO A 415 20.37 28.09 -8.60
C PRO A 415 19.15 27.57 -9.37
N VAL A 416 18.44 26.57 -8.81
CA VAL A 416 17.22 26.00 -9.40
C VAL A 416 16.13 27.06 -9.49
N ASP A 417 15.87 27.78 -8.40
CA ASP A 417 14.82 28.80 -8.35
C ASP A 417 15.14 29.98 -9.26
N MET A 418 16.40 30.42 -9.29
CA MET A 418 16.87 31.50 -10.17
C MET A 418 16.66 31.17 -11.65
N GLN A 419 16.88 29.91 -12.04
CA GLN A 419 16.57 29.48 -13.40
C GLN A 419 15.06 29.39 -13.63
N SER A 420 14.32 28.78 -12.70
CA SER A 420 12.86 28.61 -12.82
C SER A 420 12.16 29.95 -13.02
N ILE A 421 12.45 30.94 -12.17
CA ILE A 421 11.89 32.30 -12.30
C ILE A 421 12.41 33.03 -13.55
N GLY A 422 13.65 32.76 -13.98
CA GLY A 422 14.19 33.26 -15.25
C GLY A 422 13.37 32.82 -16.47
N GLN A 423 12.79 31.62 -16.43
CA GLN A 423 11.98 31.07 -17.51
C GLN A 423 10.49 31.42 -17.38
N LEU A 424 9.95 31.36 -16.17
CA LEU A 424 8.52 31.51 -15.89
C LEU A 424 8.08 32.96 -15.62
N GLY A 425 9.03 33.83 -15.25
CA GLY A 425 8.75 35.09 -14.59
C GLY A 425 8.14 34.90 -13.19
N ILE A 426 7.97 36.01 -12.46
CA ILE A 426 7.42 36.01 -11.09
C ILE A 426 6.04 35.34 -11.02
N ASN A 427 5.12 35.72 -11.91
CA ASN A 427 3.74 35.20 -11.90
C ASN A 427 3.69 33.71 -12.22
N GLY A 428 4.51 33.24 -13.17
CA GLY A 428 4.58 31.82 -13.50
C GLY A 428 5.19 31.00 -12.35
N TRP A 429 6.22 31.51 -11.69
CA TRP A 429 6.81 30.87 -10.51
C TRP A 429 5.80 30.81 -9.34
N LEU A 430 5.06 31.89 -9.07
CA LEU A 430 3.99 31.89 -8.06
C LEU A 430 2.90 30.85 -8.39
N ALA A 431 2.42 30.82 -9.63
CA ALA A 431 1.41 29.86 -10.07
C ALA A 431 1.90 28.41 -9.87
N GLN A 432 3.17 28.15 -10.19
CA GLN A 432 3.82 26.85 -9.95
C GLN A 432 3.83 26.50 -8.46
N GLN A 433 4.28 27.41 -7.60
CA GLN A 433 4.38 27.18 -6.16
C GLN A 433 3.02 26.98 -5.48
N PHE A 434 1.98 27.71 -5.91
CA PHE A 434 0.63 27.50 -5.40
C PHE A 434 0.05 26.14 -5.79
N ALA A 435 0.48 25.58 -6.92
CA ALA A 435 0.03 24.26 -7.39
C ALA A 435 0.80 23.10 -6.75
N MET A 436 1.93 23.35 -6.09
CA MET A 436 2.71 22.30 -5.45
C MET A 436 1.99 21.72 -4.23
N SER A 437 2.02 20.38 -4.16
CA SER A 437 1.63 19.63 -2.98
C SER A 437 2.47 20.05 -1.78
N GLU A 438 1.87 19.98 -0.61
CA GLU A 438 2.56 20.25 0.64
C GLU A 438 3.72 19.28 0.87
N THR A 439 4.89 19.83 1.19
CA THR A 439 5.96 19.06 1.83
C THR A 439 5.75 19.15 3.34
N PHE A 440 5.21 18.11 4.00
CA PHE A 440 4.90 18.14 5.44
C PHE A 440 6.05 17.56 6.30
N ILE A 441 6.04 17.86 7.61
CA ILE A 441 6.89 17.20 8.62
C ILE A 441 6.07 15.97 9.02
N ALA A 442 6.62 14.78 8.82
CA ALA A 442 5.98 13.55 9.30
C ALA A 442 5.96 13.61 10.83
N VAL A 443 4.85 13.21 11.46
CA VAL A 443 4.72 13.24 12.92
C VAL A 443 5.73 12.26 13.54
N PRO A 444 6.80 12.74 14.21
CA PRO A 444 7.79 11.87 14.82
C PRO A 444 7.50 11.68 16.32
N ASP A 445 8.11 10.66 16.92
CA ASP A 445 7.97 10.40 18.35
C ASP A 445 8.70 11.44 19.22
N SER A 446 9.71 12.14 18.69
CA SER A 446 10.50 13.13 19.43
C SER A 446 10.47 14.52 18.79
N ILE A 447 10.44 15.56 19.63
CA ILE A 447 10.54 16.95 19.15
C ILE A 447 11.86 17.23 18.44
N GLY A 448 12.97 16.60 18.86
CA GLY A 448 14.27 16.75 18.20
C GLY A 448 14.20 16.39 16.72
N THR A 449 13.55 15.28 16.38
CA THR A 449 13.34 14.86 14.98
C THR A 449 12.46 15.86 14.21
N ALA A 450 11.42 16.40 14.85
CA ALA A 450 10.58 17.41 14.21
C ALA A 450 11.39 18.70 13.90
N GLN A 451 12.28 19.10 14.80
CA GLN A 451 13.15 20.27 14.64
C GLN A 451 14.15 20.10 13.48
N THR A 452 14.78 18.92 13.36
CA THR A 452 15.75 18.66 12.28
C THR A 452 15.07 18.57 10.92
N GLN A 453 13.89 17.93 10.85
CA GLN A 453 13.06 17.90 9.64
C GLN A 453 12.56 19.30 9.24
N TYR A 454 12.17 20.13 10.23
CA TYR A 454 11.80 21.52 10.00
C TYR A 454 12.95 22.31 9.35
N LEU A 455 14.15 22.23 9.91
CA LEU A 455 15.33 22.92 9.35
C LEU A 455 15.67 22.44 7.94
N SER A 456 15.63 21.12 7.71
CA SER A 456 15.89 20.52 6.39
C SER A 456 14.91 21.05 5.33
N ARG A 457 13.62 21.19 5.66
CA ARG A 457 12.60 21.74 4.76
C ARG A 457 12.86 23.18 4.35
N LEU A 458 13.41 24.01 5.24
CA LEU A 458 13.75 25.40 4.88
C LEU A 458 14.74 25.45 3.72
N VAL A 459 15.63 24.45 3.62
CA VAL A 459 16.61 24.32 2.54
C VAL A 459 16.01 23.64 1.30
N HIS A 460 15.31 22.51 1.49
CA HIS A 460 15.03 21.54 0.42
C HIS A 460 13.60 21.47 -0.10
N ALA A 461 12.62 21.93 0.68
CA ALA A 461 11.23 21.71 0.30
C ALA A 461 10.93 22.40 -1.04
N PRO A 462 10.40 21.71 -2.06
CA PRO A 462 10.14 22.33 -3.37
C PRO A 462 9.08 23.42 -3.30
N ASP A 463 8.12 23.32 -2.37
CA ASP A 463 7.04 24.27 -2.12
C ASP A 463 7.49 25.45 -1.22
N GLN A 464 8.64 26.06 -1.53
CA GLN A 464 9.27 27.14 -0.75
C GLN A 464 8.31 28.27 -0.36
N LEU A 465 7.39 28.66 -1.24
CA LEU A 465 6.41 29.71 -0.94
C LEU A 465 5.51 29.32 0.24
N ARG A 466 5.09 28.05 0.29
CA ARG A 466 4.28 27.52 1.39
C ARG A 466 5.10 27.52 2.67
N GLN A 467 6.36 27.09 2.62
CA GLN A 467 7.25 27.09 3.78
C GLN A 467 7.42 28.48 4.38
N ARG A 468 7.59 29.51 3.52
CA ARG A 468 7.68 30.91 3.96
C ARG A 468 6.38 31.40 4.58
N MET A 469 5.25 31.12 3.96
CA MET A 469 3.94 31.52 4.48
C MET A 469 3.65 30.86 5.83
N VAL A 470 3.95 29.57 5.98
CA VAL A 470 3.79 28.84 7.24
C VAL A 470 4.67 29.42 8.34
N ASN A 471 5.92 29.76 8.03
CA ASN A 471 6.83 30.40 8.97
C ASN A 471 6.34 31.79 9.42
N ALA A 472 5.73 32.56 8.53
CA ALA A 472 5.10 33.84 8.87
C ALA A 472 3.86 33.67 9.75
N LEU A 473 2.98 32.74 9.40
CA LEU A 473 1.80 32.42 10.20
C LEU A 473 2.17 31.91 11.60
N ALA A 474 3.23 31.12 11.74
CA ALA A 474 3.72 30.59 13.01
C ALA A 474 4.28 31.66 13.98
N LYS A 475 4.54 32.87 13.50
CA LYS A 475 4.93 34.03 14.33
C LYS A 475 3.73 34.92 14.69
N ILE A 476 2.60 34.74 14.02
CA ILE A 476 1.34 35.44 14.31
C ILE A 476 0.49 34.59 15.25
N ILE A 477 0.25 33.34 14.85
CA ILE A 477 -0.38 32.31 15.66
C ILE A 477 0.78 31.53 16.24
N VAL A 478 0.98 31.59 17.56
CA VAL A 478 2.18 31.03 18.20
C VAL A 478 1.80 29.77 18.98
N LEU A 479 2.55 28.70 18.75
CA LEU A 479 2.59 27.51 19.60
C LEU A 479 4.06 27.17 19.88
N SER A 480 4.36 26.76 21.11
CA SER A 480 5.74 26.48 21.54
C SER A 480 5.95 25.05 21.98
N ALA A 481 6.95 24.41 21.38
CA ALA A 481 7.46 23.14 21.85
C ALA A 481 8.10 23.22 23.26
N ALA A 482 8.50 24.41 23.73
CA ALA A 482 9.00 24.59 25.10
C ALA A 482 7.90 24.32 26.15
N LYS A 483 6.62 24.58 25.81
CA LYS A 483 5.46 24.20 26.64
C LYS A 483 4.94 22.79 26.28
N LYS A 484 5.28 22.25 25.10
CA LYS A 484 4.74 21.01 24.50
C LYS A 484 5.87 20.18 23.85
N PRO A 485 6.58 19.33 24.60
CA PRO A 485 7.84 18.74 24.14
C PRO A 485 7.69 17.52 23.21
N TYR A 486 6.48 17.19 22.73
CA TYR A 486 6.23 15.98 21.95
C TYR A 486 5.88 16.29 20.49
N GLY A 487 6.42 15.49 19.55
CA GLY A 487 6.25 15.70 18.11
C GLY A 487 4.79 15.57 17.66
N ASN A 488 4.04 14.63 18.24
CA ASN A 488 2.60 14.45 18.03
C ASN A 488 1.72 15.59 18.57
N GLU A 489 2.28 16.50 19.36
CA GLU A 489 1.59 17.72 19.80
C GLU A 489 1.95 18.92 18.93
N VAL A 490 3.22 19.06 18.51
CA VAL A 490 3.66 20.26 17.78
C VAL A 490 3.44 20.15 16.27
N VAL A 491 3.70 18.98 15.68
CA VAL A 491 3.68 18.81 14.23
C VAL A 491 2.28 18.97 13.62
N PRO A 492 1.19 18.41 14.20
CA PRO A 492 -0.15 18.61 13.65
C PRO A 492 -0.57 20.09 13.61
N TYR A 493 -0.10 20.91 14.56
CA TYR A 493 -0.31 22.35 14.52
C TYR A 493 0.35 23.00 13.29
N TRP A 494 1.60 22.65 13.00
CA TRP A 494 2.29 23.13 11.80
C TRP A 494 1.64 22.64 10.50
N GLN A 495 1.06 21.43 10.50
CA GLN A 495 0.28 20.91 9.38
C GLN A 495 -1.01 21.72 9.17
N ILE A 496 -1.69 22.19 10.23
CA ILE A 496 -2.86 23.08 10.12
C ILE A 496 -2.46 24.40 9.43
N LEU A 497 -1.34 25.01 9.83
CA LEU A 497 -0.83 26.23 9.19
C LEU A 497 -0.54 25.99 7.70
N SER A 498 0.08 24.86 7.38
CA SER A 498 0.51 24.50 6.02
C SER A 498 -0.64 24.17 5.08
N LYS A 499 -1.63 23.42 5.56
CA LYS A 499 -2.91 23.18 4.87
C LYS A 499 -3.62 24.48 4.53
N ASN A 500 -3.62 25.43 5.47
CA ASN A 500 -4.31 26.71 5.32
C ASN A 500 -3.46 27.83 4.71
N ALA A 501 -2.18 27.58 4.38
CA ALA A 501 -1.23 28.62 3.95
C ALA A 501 -1.72 29.47 2.76
N PHE A 502 -2.50 28.87 1.85
CA PHE A 502 -3.07 29.52 0.67
C PHE A 502 -4.61 29.54 0.68
N GLY A 503 -5.22 29.27 1.84
CA GLY A 503 -6.67 29.17 2.02
C GLY A 503 -7.29 30.43 2.59
N SER A 504 -8.45 30.28 3.24
CA SER A 504 -9.14 31.37 3.92
C SER A 504 -8.58 31.59 5.33
N TYR A 505 -8.23 32.83 5.68
CA TYR A 505 -7.80 33.15 7.04
C TYR A 505 -8.88 32.86 8.10
N ARG A 506 -10.17 33.06 7.76
CA ARG A 506 -11.29 32.62 8.61
C ARG A 506 -11.19 31.13 8.94
N GLN A 507 -10.97 30.28 7.94
CA GLN A 507 -10.87 28.84 8.14
C GLN A 507 -9.66 28.49 9.00
N LEU A 508 -8.53 29.16 8.78
CA LEU A 508 -7.34 29.02 9.64
C LEU A 508 -7.67 29.33 11.11
N LEU A 509 -8.36 30.45 11.40
CA LEU A 509 -8.75 30.78 12.78
C LEU A 509 -9.60 29.66 13.39
N TYR A 510 -10.61 29.17 12.67
CA TYR A 510 -11.46 28.07 13.14
C TYR A 510 -10.66 26.78 13.39
N ASP A 511 -9.86 26.34 12.42
CA ASP A 511 -9.05 25.12 12.52
C ASP A 511 -8.09 25.19 13.72
N ILE A 512 -7.51 26.37 13.99
CA ILE A 512 -6.67 26.60 15.17
C ILE A 512 -7.50 26.59 16.46
N THR A 513 -8.65 27.27 16.51
CA THR A 513 -9.54 27.31 17.69
C THR A 513 -9.92 25.91 18.14
N VAL A 514 -10.30 25.05 17.21
CA VAL A 514 -10.76 23.71 17.54
C VAL A 514 -9.64 22.69 17.62
N SER A 515 -8.38 23.05 17.36
CA SER A 515 -7.27 22.10 17.44
C SER A 515 -6.99 21.68 18.89
N PRO A 516 -6.77 20.38 19.19
CA PRO A 516 -6.40 19.95 20.54
C PRO A 516 -5.03 20.51 20.97
N GLN A 517 -4.14 20.80 20.02
CA GLN A 517 -2.84 21.42 20.26
C GLN A 517 -2.99 22.81 20.87
N MET A 518 -3.78 23.68 20.24
CA MET A 518 -4.04 25.02 20.75
C MET A 518 -4.95 24.98 21.99
N GLY A 519 -5.88 24.01 22.04
CA GLY A 519 -6.70 23.70 23.20
C GLY A 519 -5.87 23.45 24.45
N LYS A 520 -4.75 22.71 24.34
CA LYS A 520 -3.79 22.49 25.42
C LYS A 520 -2.85 23.67 25.65
N TYR A 521 -2.49 24.42 24.60
CA TYR A 521 -1.51 25.50 24.70
C TYR A 521 -2.07 26.74 25.39
N LEU A 522 -3.34 27.07 25.16
CA LEU A 522 -4.04 28.23 25.73
C LEU A 522 -5.28 27.83 26.54
N ASP A 523 -5.29 26.59 27.05
CA ASP A 523 -6.23 26.10 28.06
C ASP A 523 -7.73 26.21 27.66
N LEU A 524 -8.03 26.11 26.37
CA LEU A 524 -9.40 26.06 25.85
C LEU A 524 -10.00 24.66 25.97
N ALA A 525 -9.17 23.61 25.86
CA ALA A 525 -9.62 22.25 26.05
C ALA A 525 -10.12 22.06 27.48
N ASN A 526 -11.30 21.44 27.64
CA ASN A 526 -12.03 21.27 28.89
C ASN A 526 -12.55 22.57 29.53
N SER A 527 -12.56 23.70 28.81
CA SER A 527 -13.21 24.94 29.28
C SER A 527 -14.73 24.77 29.37
N LYS A 528 -15.36 25.26 30.44
CA LYS A 528 -16.80 25.08 30.72
C LYS A 528 -17.44 26.41 31.07
N LYS A 529 -18.76 26.49 30.89
CA LYS A 529 -19.57 27.61 31.40
C LYS A 529 -19.34 27.83 32.89
N PRO A 530 -19.44 29.07 33.39
CA PRO A 530 -19.30 29.37 34.81
C PRO A 530 -20.28 28.58 35.68
N GLY A 531 -19.79 27.98 36.78
CA GLY A 531 -20.61 27.25 37.75
C GLY A 531 -19.80 26.26 38.60
N GLY A 532 -20.18 26.06 39.87
CA GLY A 532 -19.55 25.06 40.76
C GLY A 532 -18.03 25.24 40.98
N GLY A 533 -17.52 26.48 40.90
CA GLY A 533 -16.09 26.79 41.00
C GLY A 533 -15.31 26.81 39.69
N ALA A 534 -15.93 26.45 38.55
CA ALA A 534 -15.34 26.59 37.22
C ALA A 534 -15.66 27.98 36.62
N SER A 535 -14.70 28.55 35.89
CA SER A 535 -14.86 29.76 35.07
C SER A 535 -14.58 29.45 33.59
N ALA A 536 -15.16 30.24 32.69
CA ALA A 536 -14.74 30.22 31.30
C ALA A 536 -13.27 30.66 31.21
N ASN A 537 -12.48 29.96 30.41
CA ASN A 537 -11.05 30.25 30.29
C ASN A 537 -10.83 31.40 29.31
N GLU A 538 -10.20 32.48 29.77
CA GLU A 538 -9.98 33.69 28.97
C GLU A 538 -8.66 33.69 28.18
N ASN A 539 -7.76 32.73 28.39
CA ASN A 539 -6.43 32.72 27.75
C ASN A 539 -6.55 32.65 26.22
N TYR A 540 -7.21 31.62 25.69
CA TYR A 540 -7.41 31.50 24.24
C TYR A 540 -8.22 32.68 23.63
N PRO A 541 -9.40 33.07 24.16
CA PRO A 541 -10.15 34.23 23.67
C PRO A 541 -9.33 35.51 23.60
N ARG A 542 -8.48 35.76 24.61
CA ARG A 542 -7.59 36.92 24.65
C ARG A 542 -6.57 36.86 23.54
N GLU A 543 -5.85 35.75 23.36
CA GLU A 543 -4.83 35.66 22.31
C GLU A 543 -5.42 35.60 20.90
N LEU A 544 -6.61 35.00 20.73
CA LEU A 544 -7.36 35.04 19.49
C LEU A 544 -7.56 36.48 18.99
N MET A 545 -8.03 37.37 19.86
CA MET A 545 -8.26 38.77 19.49
C MET A 545 -6.96 39.58 19.52
N GLN A 546 -6.10 39.39 20.52
CA GLN A 546 -4.90 40.19 20.76
C GLN A 546 -3.77 39.92 19.75
N LEU A 547 -3.51 38.64 19.48
CA LEU A 547 -2.33 38.21 18.73
C LEU A 547 -2.71 37.63 17.37
N PHE A 548 -3.82 36.89 17.30
CA PHE A 548 -4.15 36.14 16.09
C PHE A 548 -5.02 36.92 15.12
N ALA A 549 -5.75 37.97 15.53
CA ALA A 549 -6.68 38.62 14.61
C ALA A 549 -6.72 40.15 14.66
N ASN A 550 -6.98 40.75 15.83
CA ASN A 550 -7.39 42.16 15.89
C ASN A 550 -6.34 43.09 16.48
N GLY A 551 -5.52 42.64 17.44
CA GLY A 551 -4.64 43.53 18.19
C GLY A 551 -5.35 44.30 19.29
N LEU A 552 -4.58 45.01 20.12
CA LEU A 552 -5.08 45.78 21.27
C LEU A 552 -5.63 47.16 20.92
N VAL A 553 -5.28 47.70 19.75
CA VAL A 553 -5.64 49.06 19.34
C VAL A 553 -6.20 49.05 17.92
N MET A 554 -7.15 49.94 17.67
CA MET A 554 -7.71 50.18 16.35
C MET A 554 -6.67 50.74 15.41
N LEU A 555 -6.71 50.27 14.17
CA LEU A 555 -5.85 50.65 13.06
C LEU A 555 -6.70 51.22 11.93
N ASN A 556 -6.16 52.23 11.27
CA ASN A 556 -6.60 52.63 9.95
C ASN A 556 -6.25 51.52 8.94
N GLN A 557 -6.90 51.54 7.78
CA GLN A 557 -6.68 50.54 6.74
C GLN A 557 -5.25 50.60 6.14
N ASP A 558 -4.51 51.68 6.35
CA ASP A 558 -3.09 51.83 6.03
C ASP A 558 -2.14 51.30 7.13
N GLY A 559 -2.68 50.70 8.19
CA GLY A 559 -1.91 50.15 9.32
C GLY A 559 -1.46 51.15 10.37
N SER A 560 -1.76 52.45 10.20
CA SER A 560 -1.50 53.46 11.24
C SER A 560 -2.49 53.33 12.41
N VAL A 561 -2.07 53.74 13.61
CA VAL A 561 -2.90 53.64 14.82
C VAL A 561 -3.99 54.72 14.81
N VAL A 562 -5.23 54.34 15.10
CA VAL A 562 -6.33 55.30 15.30
C VAL A 562 -6.15 55.98 16.66
N LEU A 563 -6.10 57.31 16.65
CA LEU A 563 -5.96 58.13 17.85
C LEU A 563 -7.25 58.89 18.15
N SER A 564 -7.63 58.94 19.43
CA SER A 564 -8.65 59.85 19.95
C SER A 564 -8.06 60.65 21.10
N GLY A 565 -8.09 61.98 21.00
CA GLY A 565 -7.41 62.86 21.97
C GLY A 565 -5.90 62.59 22.10
N GLY A 566 -5.24 62.14 21.03
CA GLY A 566 -3.82 61.79 21.01
C GLY A 566 -3.47 60.42 21.62
N LYS A 567 -4.46 59.63 22.06
CA LYS A 567 -4.25 58.29 22.64
C LYS A 567 -4.75 57.19 21.70
N PRO A 568 -4.09 56.02 21.63
CA PRO A 568 -4.59 54.87 20.88
C PRO A 568 -5.99 54.46 21.33
N VAL A 569 -6.89 54.23 20.37
CA VAL A 569 -8.23 53.71 20.64
C VAL A 569 -8.15 52.20 20.85
N PRO A 570 -8.60 51.64 21.99
CA PRO A 570 -8.66 50.20 22.19
C PRO A 570 -9.58 49.52 21.17
N SER A 571 -9.20 48.33 20.69
CA SER A 571 -10.02 47.52 19.78
C SER A 571 -11.14 46.77 20.50
N TYR A 572 -10.95 46.47 21.77
CA TYR A 572 -11.92 45.81 22.66
C TYR A 572 -11.53 46.04 24.12
N ASP A 573 -12.40 45.67 25.05
CA ASP A 573 -12.18 45.74 26.49
C ASP A 573 -12.27 44.36 27.16
N GLN A 574 -12.13 44.32 28.49
CA GLN A 574 -12.20 43.08 29.26
C GLN A 574 -13.59 42.41 29.19
N THR A 575 -14.67 43.16 28.98
CA THR A 575 -16.01 42.60 28.85
C THR A 575 -16.12 41.76 27.58
N VAL A 576 -15.56 42.23 26.47
CA VAL A 576 -15.50 41.46 25.21
C VAL A 576 -14.68 40.18 25.38
N VAL A 577 -13.59 40.20 26.15
CA VAL A 577 -12.80 38.99 26.46
C VAL A 577 -13.64 37.96 27.21
N ALA A 578 -14.31 38.39 28.28
CA ALA A 578 -15.17 37.50 29.07
C ALA A 578 -16.31 36.91 28.23
N GLN A 579 -16.95 37.71 27.37
CA GLN A 579 -18.03 37.22 26.51
C GLN A 579 -17.53 36.29 25.39
N THR A 580 -16.35 36.55 24.83
CA THR A 580 -15.71 35.63 23.87
C THR A 580 -15.31 34.32 24.55
N ALA A 581 -14.88 34.36 25.82
CA ALA A 581 -14.62 33.16 26.61
C ALA A 581 -15.87 32.30 26.79
N LEU A 582 -17.01 32.92 27.10
CA LEU A 582 -18.29 32.22 27.19
C LEU A 582 -18.66 31.54 25.86
N ALA A 583 -18.49 32.25 24.74
CA ALA A 583 -18.80 31.74 23.39
C ALA A 583 -17.94 30.54 22.97
N LEU A 584 -16.81 30.30 23.63
CA LEU A 584 -15.88 29.21 23.33
C LEU A 584 -15.87 28.11 24.41
N THR A 585 -16.77 28.14 25.38
CA THR A 585 -16.90 27.05 26.38
C THR A 585 -17.42 25.76 25.75
N GLY A 586 -17.17 24.61 26.38
CA GLY A 586 -17.75 23.32 26.00
C GLY A 586 -16.90 22.49 25.03
N TRP A 587 -15.64 22.83 24.76
CA TRP A 587 -14.71 21.98 24.02
C TRP A 587 -13.95 21.02 24.94
N THR A 588 -13.69 19.80 24.49
CA THR A 588 -12.83 18.81 25.16
C THR A 588 -11.91 18.12 24.16
N TYR A 589 -10.84 17.48 24.63
CA TYR A 589 -9.98 16.66 23.77
C TYR A 589 -10.77 15.56 23.04
N PRO A 590 -10.29 15.11 21.86
CA PRO A 590 -10.81 13.93 21.17
C PRO A 590 -10.93 12.72 22.09
N THR A 591 -11.99 11.93 21.96
CA THR A 591 -12.10 10.63 22.61
C THR A 591 -11.05 9.69 22.01
N PRO A 592 -10.13 9.14 22.83
CA PRO A 592 -9.14 8.18 22.34
C PRO A 592 -9.80 6.94 21.72
N PRO A 593 -9.15 6.27 20.74
CA PRO A 593 -9.66 5.02 20.19
C PRO A 593 -9.99 3.99 21.28
N GLY A 594 -11.23 3.47 21.28
CA GLY A 594 -11.72 2.52 22.29
C GLY A 594 -12.12 3.15 23.64
N GLY A 595 -12.00 4.46 23.79
CA GLY A 595 -12.47 5.21 24.97
C GLY A 595 -13.96 5.53 24.94
N ALA A 596 -14.52 5.83 26.11
CA ALA A 596 -15.87 6.37 26.23
C ALA A 596 -15.86 7.91 26.17
N MET A 597 -16.94 8.52 25.69
CA MET A 597 -17.11 9.97 25.73
C MET A 597 -17.26 10.45 27.18
N GLY A 598 -16.27 11.18 27.68
CA GLY A 598 -16.31 11.83 28.99
C GLY A 598 -16.85 13.25 28.94
N VAL A 599 -17.18 13.79 30.12
CA VAL A 599 -17.47 15.21 30.35
C VAL A 599 -16.26 16.09 30.00
N SER A 600 -15.10 15.63 30.44
CA SER A 600 -13.79 16.15 30.11
C SER A 600 -12.93 14.94 29.78
N ASN A 601 -12.39 14.90 28.58
CA ASN A 601 -11.50 13.84 28.14
C ASN A 601 -10.08 14.15 28.62
N TRP A 602 -9.30 13.09 28.85
CA TRP A 602 -7.85 13.18 29.01
C TRP A 602 -7.22 13.72 27.72
N GLU A 603 -6.02 14.30 27.85
CA GLU A 603 -5.28 14.85 26.71
C GLU A 603 -5.14 13.79 25.60
N SER A 604 -5.58 14.16 24.39
CA SER A 604 -5.54 13.30 23.22
C SER A 604 -5.36 14.16 21.97
N PHE A 605 -4.55 13.66 21.04
CA PHE A 605 -4.23 14.32 19.76
C PHE A 605 -4.51 13.40 18.57
N THR A 606 -5.35 12.38 18.78
CA THR A 606 -5.66 11.34 17.79
C THR A 606 -6.61 11.82 16.69
N ALA A 607 -7.19 13.01 16.84
CA ALA A 607 -8.07 13.63 15.86
C ALA A 607 -7.66 15.11 15.65
N PRO A 608 -7.93 15.68 14.47
CA PRO A 608 -7.52 17.04 14.14
C PRO A 608 -8.29 18.13 14.89
N ALA A 609 -9.45 17.81 15.48
CA ALA A 609 -10.29 18.75 16.20
C ALA A 609 -10.75 18.19 17.55
N MET A 610 -10.86 19.07 18.54
CA MET A 610 -11.55 18.88 19.80
C MET A 610 -13.03 18.53 19.58
N GLU A 611 -13.65 17.95 20.58
CA GLU A 611 -15.05 17.55 20.55
C GLU A 611 -15.94 18.50 21.38
N PRO A 612 -17.17 18.78 20.93
CA PRO A 612 -18.09 19.65 21.65
C PRO A 612 -18.83 18.93 22.79
N ARG A 613 -19.26 19.69 23.80
CA ARG A 613 -20.08 19.29 24.95
C ARG A 613 -21.09 20.37 25.29
N ASP A 614 -22.20 20.40 24.54
CA ASP A 614 -23.25 21.43 24.66
C ASP A 614 -23.82 21.62 26.08
N GLN A 615 -23.86 20.56 26.90
CA GLN A 615 -24.32 20.64 28.29
C GLN A 615 -23.42 21.54 29.17
N TYR A 616 -22.15 21.68 28.81
CA TYR A 616 -21.15 22.52 29.51
C TYR A 616 -20.85 23.83 28.77
N HIS A 617 -21.59 24.14 27.72
CA HIS A 617 -21.50 25.38 26.98
C HIS A 617 -22.41 26.46 27.58
N ASP A 618 -21.92 27.68 27.65
CA ASP A 618 -22.73 28.84 28.03
C ASP A 618 -23.64 29.22 26.86
N LYS A 619 -24.95 29.15 27.06
CA LYS A 619 -25.95 29.41 26.01
C LYS A 619 -26.63 30.77 26.16
N THR A 620 -26.06 31.68 26.95
CA THR A 620 -26.60 33.03 27.12
C THR A 620 -26.32 33.87 25.88
N ALA A 621 -27.08 34.94 25.66
CA ALA A 621 -26.79 35.88 24.57
C ALA A 621 -25.48 36.64 24.87
N LYS A 622 -24.70 36.90 23.82
CA LYS A 622 -23.37 37.54 23.93
C LYS A 622 -23.25 38.65 22.88
N THR A 623 -22.37 39.60 23.14
CA THR A 623 -21.95 40.70 22.26
C THR A 623 -20.44 40.68 22.20
N LEU A 624 -19.90 40.19 21.09
CA LEU A 624 -18.47 40.04 20.89
C LEU A 624 -17.87 41.33 20.30
N ILE A 625 -16.62 41.23 19.86
CA ILE A 625 -15.84 42.34 19.33
C ILE A 625 -16.59 43.11 18.23
N GLY A 626 -16.49 44.45 18.26
CA GLY A 626 -17.20 45.33 17.33
C GLY A 626 -18.72 45.39 17.52
N GLY A 627 -19.25 44.92 18.66
CA GLY A 627 -20.70 44.86 18.92
C GLY A 627 -21.41 43.71 18.21
N CYS A 628 -20.67 42.69 17.77
CA CYS A 628 -21.20 41.56 17.02
C CYS A 628 -22.10 40.66 17.89
N PRO A 629 -23.41 40.52 17.60
CA PRO A 629 -24.33 39.80 18.47
C PRO A 629 -24.30 38.27 18.25
N ILE A 630 -24.35 37.52 19.34
CA ILE A 630 -24.55 36.05 19.37
C ILE A 630 -25.88 35.77 20.08
N PRO A 631 -26.88 35.19 19.39
CA PRO A 631 -28.15 34.80 20.00
C PRO A 631 -28.00 33.76 21.11
N ALA A 632 -28.92 33.75 22.07
CA ALA A 632 -28.99 32.72 23.09
C ALA A 632 -29.46 31.36 22.51
N GLY A 633 -29.12 30.26 23.21
CA GLY A 633 -29.66 28.92 22.94
C GLY A 633 -28.87 28.06 21.95
N LEU A 634 -27.76 28.57 21.40
CA LEU A 634 -26.94 27.89 20.41
C LEU A 634 -26.05 26.78 21.02
N GLY A 635 -25.56 25.87 20.17
CA GLY A 635 -24.59 24.83 20.54
C GLY A 635 -23.14 25.26 20.31
N VAL A 636 -22.18 24.51 20.88
CA VAL A 636 -20.74 24.85 20.90
C VAL A 636 -20.21 25.19 19.51
N VAL A 637 -20.48 24.32 18.53
CA VAL A 637 -19.94 24.45 17.17
C VAL A 637 -20.51 25.67 16.45
N GLN A 638 -21.81 25.95 16.65
CA GLN A 638 -22.49 27.09 16.02
C GLN A 638 -21.98 28.41 16.59
N GLU A 639 -21.90 28.54 17.92
CA GLU A 639 -21.35 29.75 18.55
C GLU A 639 -19.87 29.94 18.21
N THR A 640 -19.07 28.87 18.19
CA THR A 640 -17.65 28.97 17.80
C THR A 640 -17.50 29.52 16.37
N ASN A 641 -18.33 29.06 15.42
CA ASN A 641 -18.33 29.59 14.06
C ASN A 641 -18.69 31.08 14.03
N MET A 642 -19.75 31.48 14.74
CA MET A 642 -20.15 32.89 14.81
C MET A 642 -19.10 33.77 15.49
N ALA A 643 -18.42 33.26 16.53
CA ALA A 643 -17.30 33.94 17.17
C ALA A 643 -16.14 34.15 16.20
N MET A 644 -15.79 33.14 15.39
CA MET A 644 -14.80 33.30 14.32
C MET A 644 -15.24 34.33 13.29
N ASP A 645 -16.53 34.37 12.94
CA ASP A 645 -17.06 35.35 12.00
C ASP A 645 -17.00 36.78 12.55
N CYS A 646 -17.31 36.99 13.83
CA CYS A 646 -17.17 38.29 14.50
C CYS A 646 -15.71 38.76 14.49
N VAL A 647 -14.79 37.91 14.92
CA VAL A 647 -13.35 38.21 14.99
C VAL A 647 -12.77 38.46 13.59
N PHE A 648 -13.11 37.62 12.61
CA PHE A 648 -12.62 37.72 11.24
C PHE A 648 -13.16 38.95 10.51
N ASN A 649 -14.44 39.27 10.69
CA ASN A 649 -15.08 40.38 9.96
C ASN A 649 -14.80 41.75 10.54
N HIS A 650 -14.31 41.82 11.78
CA HIS A 650 -13.94 43.08 12.43
C HIS A 650 -13.01 43.92 11.53
N PRO A 651 -13.23 45.24 11.38
CA PRO A 651 -12.48 46.09 10.45
C PRO A 651 -10.98 46.16 10.75
N ASN A 652 -10.58 45.84 11.98
CA ASN A 652 -9.19 45.84 12.41
C ASN A 652 -8.39 44.61 11.95
N THR A 653 -9.06 43.52 11.56
CA THR A 653 -8.39 42.24 11.25
C THR A 653 -7.48 42.35 10.03
N ALA A 654 -7.98 42.98 8.96
CA ALA A 654 -7.23 43.14 7.72
C ALA A 654 -5.90 43.93 7.92
N PRO A 655 -5.90 45.19 8.43
CA PRO A 655 -4.66 45.93 8.62
C PRO A 655 -3.73 45.28 9.65
N PHE A 656 -4.27 44.59 10.66
CA PHE A 656 -3.48 43.91 11.69
C PHE A 656 -2.67 42.74 11.13
N ILE A 657 -3.29 41.88 10.30
CA ILE A 657 -2.65 40.70 9.73
C ILE A 657 -1.77 41.07 8.54
N VAL A 658 -2.26 41.91 7.63
CA VAL A 658 -1.51 42.35 6.45
C VAL A 658 -0.19 43.01 6.86
N THR A 659 -0.20 43.90 7.84
CA THR A 659 1.04 44.56 8.31
C THR A 659 2.06 43.55 8.83
N ARG A 660 1.62 42.50 9.54
CA ARG A 660 2.52 41.46 10.09
C ARG A 660 3.08 40.56 9.01
N LEU A 661 2.25 40.17 8.03
CA LEU A 661 2.70 39.37 6.89
C LEU A 661 3.72 40.14 6.05
N ILE A 662 3.47 41.42 5.75
CA ILE A 662 4.44 42.26 5.03
C ILE A 662 5.75 42.37 5.82
N ARG A 663 5.67 42.60 7.15
CA ARG A 663 6.84 42.67 8.02
C ARG A 663 7.67 41.40 8.03
N ASP A 664 7.02 40.25 8.07
CA ASP A 664 7.73 38.98 8.10
C ASP A 664 8.12 38.45 6.72
N MET A 665 7.56 38.93 5.62
CA MET A 665 7.89 38.40 4.29
C MET A 665 8.77 39.34 3.48
N VAL A 666 8.60 40.65 3.64
CA VAL A 666 9.22 41.65 2.75
C VAL A 666 10.15 42.60 3.53
N MET A 667 9.61 43.42 4.44
CA MET A 667 10.37 44.51 5.07
C MET A 667 9.78 44.96 6.40
N SER A 668 10.60 45.40 7.36
CA SER A 668 10.14 45.75 8.71
C SER A 668 9.26 47.02 8.76
N ASN A 669 9.42 47.93 7.78
CA ASN A 669 8.81 49.26 7.78
C ASN A 669 8.07 49.56 6.46
N PRO A 670 6.98 48.85 6.12
CA PRO A 670 6.23 49.11 4.90
C PRO A 670 5.49 50.46 4.95
N SER A 671 5.33 51.10 3.79
CA SER A 671 4.52 52.31 3.69
C SER A 671 3.02 52.05 3.94
N GLY A 672 2.31 53.06 4.46
CA GLY A 672 0.85 52.99 4.62
C GLY A 672 0.10 52.67 3.31
N PRO A 673 0.44 53.30 2.17
CA PRO A 673 -0.14 52.95 0.87
C PRO A 673 0.05 51.48 0.47
N TYR A 674 1.19 50.86 0.78
CA TYR A 674 1.41 49.45 0.52
C TYR A 674 0.50 48.57 1.38
N VAL A 675 0.44 48.82 2.68
CA VAL A 675 -0.49 48.11 3.59
C VAL A 675 -1.94 48.25 3.09
N GLN A 676 -2.37 49.47 2.74
CA GLN A 676 -3.72 49.74 2.25
C GLN A 676 -4.08 48.95 0.99
N ARG A 677 -3.18 48.86 0.00
CA ARG A 677 -3.44 48.11 -1.24
C ARG A 677 -3.66 46.62 -0.96
N VAL A 678 -2.84 46.04 -0.09
CA VAL A 678 -2.98 44.63 0.29
C VAL A 678 -4.22 44.42 1.17
N VAL A 679 -4.57 45.37 2.04
CA VAL A 679 -5.82 45.35 2.82
C VAL A 679 -7.05 45.40 1.91
N ASN A 680 -7.01 46.13 0.80
CA ASN A 680 -8.09 46.11 -0.19
C ASN A 680 -8.26 44.71 -0.80
N VAL A 681 -7.15 44.03 -1.14
CA VAL A 681 -7.15 42.64 -1.63
C VAL A 681 -7.66 41.66 -0.56
N TRP A 682 -7.28 41.88 0.71
CA TRP A 682 -7.84 41.12 1.82
C TRP A 682 -9.36 41.26 1.88
N ASN A 683 -9.88 42.48 1.76
CA ASN A 683 -11.32 42.74 1.84
C ASN A 683 -12.08 42.18 0.62
N ASN A 684 -11.44 42.13 -0.55
CA ASN A 684 -11.98 41.53 -1.76
C ASN A 684 -10.85 41.10 -2.71
N ASN A 685 -10.71 39.81 -2.95
CA ASN A 685 -9.69 39.24 -3.86
C ASN A 685 -9.97 39.47 -5.36
N GLY A 686 -10.96 40.31 -5.71
CA GLY A 686 -11.45 40.53 -7.08
C GLY A 686 -12.62 39.62 -7.46
N ASN A 687 -12.91 38.58 -6.66
CA ASN A 687 -14.03 37.66 -6.85
C ASN A 687 -15.02 37.66 -5.66
N GLY A 688 -14.94 38.67 -4.78
CA GLY A 688 -15.80 38.82 -3.62
C GLY A 688 -15.41 38.01 -2.39
N ALA A 689 -14.29 37.27 -2.42
CA ALA A 689 -13.81 36.55 -1.24
C ALA A 689 -12.93 37.45 -0.36
N LYS A 690 -13.20 37.43 0.95
CA LYS A 690 -12.44 38.14 1.98
C LYS A 690 -11.44 37.18 2.63
N GLY A 691 -10.23 37.65 2.95
CA GLY A 691 -9.20 36.89 3.67
C GLY A 691 -8.63 35.71 2.90
N ASP A 692 -8.65 35.75 1.56
CA ASP A 692 -7.98 34.79 0.68
C ASP A 692 -6.46 34.98 0.77
N LEU A 693 -5.78 34.07 1.48
CA LEU A 693 -4.35 34.18 1.73
C LEU A 693 -3.49 34.00 0.47
N LYS A 694 -3.98 33.28 -0.55
CA LYS A 694 -3.29 33.19 -1.84
C LYS A 694 -3.26 34.55 -2.53
N ALA A 695 -4.40 35.23 -2.58
CA ALA A 695 -4.51 36.56 -3.18
C ALA A 695 -3.72 37.61 -2.37
N VAL A 696 -3.84 37.59 -1.04
CA VAL A 696 -3.10 38.48 -0.13
C VAL A 696 -1.60 38.29 -0.30
N LEU A 697 -1.11 37.05 -0.29
CA LEU A 697 0.32 36.76 -0.47
C LEU A 697 0.84 37.22 -1.84
N THR A 698 0.04 37.02 -2.90
CA THR A 698 0.38 37.50 -4.24
C THR A 698 0.51 39.03 -4.24
N ALA A 699 -0.44 39.75 -3.63
CA ALA A 699 -0.42 41.20 -3.55
C ALA A 699 0.77 41.73 -2.74
N ILE A 700 1.13 41.05 -1.63
CA ILE A 700 2.34 41.36 -0.85
C ILE A 700 3.59 41.24 -1.74
N LEU A 701 3.78 40.08 -2.36
CA LEU A 701 5.03 39.79 -3.05
C LEU A 701 5.18 40.57 -4.36
N THR A 702 4.09 41.02 -4.99
CA THR A 702 4.12 41.71 -6.29
C THR A 702 3.93 43.23 -6.19
N ASP A 703 3.75 43.78 -5.00
CA ASP A 703 3.63 45.22 -4.81
C ASP A 703 4.88 45.98 -5.27
N ALA A 704 4.69 47.20 -5.80
CA ALA A 704 5.77 48.05 -6.29
C ALA A 704 6.87 48.31 -5.23
N GLU A 705 6.51 48.46 -3.96
CA GLU A 705 7.48 48.67 -2.87
C GLU A 705 8.32 47.40 -2.62
N ALA A 706 7.71 46.22 -2.73
CA ALA A 706 8.40 44.93 -2.65
C ALA A 706 9.31 44.65 -3.87
N ARG A 707 9.07 45.34 -5.01
CA ARG A 707 9.81 45.20 -6.28
C ARG A 707 10.81 46.33 -6.57
N GLN A 708 10.95 47.33 -5.71
CA GLN A 708 11.98 48.40 -5.83
C GLN A 708 13.45 47.96 -5.66
N ASP A 709 14.18 47.67 -6.74
CA ASP A 709 15.54 47.09 -6.65
C ASP A 709 16.63 48.03 -6.06
N GLN A 710 16.31 49.30 -5.83
CA GLN A 710 17.17 50.28 -5.18
C GLN A 710 16.68 50.57 -3.76
N ALA A 711 17.06 49.71 -2.82
CA ALA A 711 16.67 49.86 -1.42
C ALA A 711 17.45 50.97 -0.70
N THR A 712 16.77 51.72 0.15
CA THR A 712 17.36 52.73 1.03
C THR A 712 17.86 52.12 2.34
N PRO A 713 18.74 52.81 3.11
CA PRO A 713 19.25 52.31 4.39
C PRO A 713 18.18 52.03 5.46
N GLN A 714 16.95 52.54 5.30
CA GLN A 714 15.82 52.34 6.21
C GLN A 714 14.85 51.24 5.74
N GLN A 715 15.08 50.66 4.56
CA GLN A 715 14.28 49.59 3.98
C GLN A 715 14.90 48.21 4.23
N GLY A 716 14.07 47.17 4.07
CA GLY A 716 14.45 45.78 4.28
C GLY A 716 14.14 45.26 5.68
N ARG A 717 14.70 44.09 5.98
CA ARG A 717 14.61 43.43 7.30
C ARG A 717 15.81 42.52 7.52
N LEU A 718 16.22 42.37 8.78
CA LEU A 718 17.26 41.43 9.15
C LEU A 718 16.74 39.99 8.97
N LYS A 719 17.50 39.14 8.31
CA LYS A 719 17.23 37.70 8.28
C LYS A 719 17.46 37.15 9.69
N ASN A 720 16.44 36.50 10.27
CA ASN A 720 16.62 35.71 11.50
C ASN A 720 17.61 34.55 11.24
N ALA A 721 18.08 33.86 12.30
CA ALA A 721 19.17 32.90 12.18
C ALA A 721 18.81 31.75 11.23
N THR A 722 17.60 31.21 11.36
CA THR A 722 17.09 30.12 10.50
C THR A 722 17.06 30.51 9.03
N TYR A 723 16.55 31.70 8.71
CA TYR A 723 16.50 32.18 7.34
C TYR A 723 17.89 32.54 6.79
N HIS A 724 18.73 33.23 7.57
CA HIS A 724 20.05 33.64 7.12
C HIS A 724 20.91 32.44 6.67
N MET A 725 20.85 31.36 7.44
CA MET A 725 21.57 30.12 7.13
C MET A 725 20.93 29.35 5.98
N ALA A 726 19.60 29.21 5.97
CA ALA A 726 18.91 28.52 4.87
C ALA A 726 19.18 29.22 3.54
N ALA A 727 19.16 30.55 3.50
CA ALA A 727 19.50 31.34 2.32
C ALA A 727 20.92 31.09 1.84
N PHE A 728 21.88 31.01 2.77
CA PHE A 728 23.27 30.75 2.42
C PHE A 728 23.44 29.34 1.84
N ILE A 729 22.92 28.32 2.53
CA ILE A 729 23.00 26.94 2.07
C ILE A 729 22.36 26.80 0.68
N ARG A 730 21.19 27.41 0.46
CA ARG A 730 20.48 27.39 -0.83
C ARG A 730 21.25 28.10 -1.94
N ALA A 731 21.81 29.28 -1.66
CA ALA A 731 22.61 30.03 -2.63
C ALA A 731 23.87 29.26 -3.07
N MET A 732 24.45 28.48 -2.16
CA MET A 732 25.62 27.64 -2.39
C MET A 732 25.29 26.26 -2.98
N ASN A 733 24.08 26.06 -3.52
CA ASN A 733 23.60 24.77 -4.02
C ASN A 733 23.76 23.61 -3.00
N GLY A 734 23.63 23.96 -1.72
CA GLY A 734 23.92 23.09 -0.60
C GLY A 734 22.74 22.23 -0.17
N THR A 735 23.02 21.27 0.72
CA THR A 735 22.03 20.36 1.27
C THR A 735 22.08 20.32 2.80
N LEU A 736 20.93 20.20 3.46
CA LEU A 736 20.81 19.86 4.89
C LEU A 736 19.92 18.62 5.07
N THR A 737 20.45 17.52 5.59
CA THR A 737 19.70 16.26 5.70
C THR A 737 18.60 16.34 6.79
N PRO A 738 17.54 15.52 6.71
CA PRO A 738 16.47 15.50 7.73
C PRO A 738 16.91 15.05 9.13
N ASP A 739 18.04 14.35 9.24
CA ASP A 739 18.66 13.83 10.47
C ASP A 739 19.84 14.70 10.96
N ASN A 740 19.93 15.94 10.49
CA ASN A 740 20.99 16.87 10.86
C ASN A 740 21.10 17.13 12.37
N LEU A 741 22.27 17.58 12.83
CA LEU A 741 22.53 17.87 14.25
C LEU A 741 22.56 19.38 14.56
N ARG A 742 21.86 20.19 13.76
CA ARG A 742 22.03 21.66 13.75
C ARG A 742 21.06 22.42 14.65
N SER A 743 20.03 21.77 15.20
CA SER A 743 19.03 22.41 16.06
C SER A 743 19.66 23.17 17.24
N TRP A 744 20.76 22.66 17.80
CA TRP A 744 21.46 23.31 18.91
C TRP A 744 22.09 24.65 18.52
N ASN A 745 22.62 24.79 17.31
CA ASN A 745 23.19 26.05 16.83
C ASN A 745 22.15 27.18 16.88
N PHE A 746 20.92 26.89 16.45
CA PHE A 746 19.83 27.87 16.44
C PHE A 746 19.33 28.20 17.85
N THR A 747 19.28 27.21 18.74
CA THR A 747 18.97 27.45 20.16
C THR A 747 19.97 28.41 20.80
N GLN A 748 21.27 28.25 20.53
CA GLN A 748 22.30 29.16 21.01
C GLN A 748 22.17 30.58 20.42
N MET A 749 21.57 30.71 19.24
CA MET A 749 21.30 31.99 18.58
C MET A 749 19.95 32.61 18.96
N GLY A 750 19.33 32.15 20.06
CA GLY A 750 18.05 32.66 20.54
C GLY A 750 16.82 32.25 19.72
N GLU A 751 16.98 31.33 18.76
CA GLU A 751 15.94 30.91 17.82
C GLU A 751 15.73 29.39 17.81
N ALA A 752 15.50 28.80 18.99
CA ALA A 752 15.26 27.36 19.13
C ALA A 752 14.13 26.87 18.19
N PRO A 753 14.39 25.96 17.24
CA PRO A 753 13.40 25.58 16.23
C PRO A 753 12.12 25.05 16.87
N LEU A 754 10.95 25.49 16.38
CA LEU A 754 9.62 25.12 16.90
C LEU A 754 9.35 25.46 18.38
N ALA A 755 10.28 26.13 19.07
CA ALA A 755 10.23 26.37 20.52
C ALA A 755 10.36 27.86 20.88
N PRO A 756 9.47 28.75 20.39
CA PRO A 756 9.47 30.14 20.83
C PRO A 756 9.29 30.24 22.35
N PRO A 757 10.04 31.12 23.05
CA PRO A 757 10.01 31.24 24.50
C PRO A 757 8.73 31.88 25.05
N SER A 758 7.91 32.53 24.21
CA SER A 758 6.69 33.21 24.63
C SER A 758 5.59 33.14 23.56
N VAL A 759 4.37 33.53 23.93
CA VAL A 759 3.24 33.71 22.98
C VAL A 759 3.50 34.80 21.94
N PHE A 760 4.52 35.64 22.12
CA PHE A 760 4.95 36.64 21.14
C PHE A 760 5.94 36.07 20.11
N GLY A 761 6.29 34.78 20.19
CA GLY A 761 7.31 34.16 19.34
C GLY A 761 8.72 34.22 19.94
N HIS A 762 9.74 34.03 19.10
CA HIS A 762 11.16 34.24 19.43
C HIS A 762 11.50 35.71 19.64
N TYR A 763 10.77 36.60 18.97
CA TYR A 763 10.85 38.04 19.09
C TYR A 763 9.47 38.64 18.81
N SER A 764 9.20 39.79 19.42
CA SER A 764 7.97 40.54 19.21
C SER A 764 7.98 41.23 17.85
N LEU A 765 6.93 41.00 17.05
CA LEU A 765 6.67 41.72 15.80
C LEU A 765 6.45 43.23 15.99
N LEU A 766 6.36 43.70 17.23
CA LEU A 766 6.23 45.12 17.59
C LEU A 766 7.54 45.76 18.04
N TYR A 767 8.63 44.97 18.19
CA TYR A 767 9.90 45.50 18.67
C TYR A 767 10.42 46.64 17.79
N ARG A 768 10.98 47.66 18.45
CA ARG A 768 11.55 48.86 17.86
C ARG A 768 13.04 48.90 18.12
N ILE A 769 13.81 49.37 17.13
CA ILE A 769 15.27 49.45 17.25
C ILE A 769 15.60 50.51 18.31
N PRO A 770 16.32 50.18 19.40
CA PRO A 770 16.54 51.10 20.52
C PRO A 770 17.20 52.43 20.13
N SER A 771 18.16 52.40 19.21
CA SER A 771 18.85 53.60 18.71
C SER A 771 18.06 54.39 17.67
N MET A 772 17.01 53.79 17.09
CA MET A 772 16.13 54.40 16.09
C MET A 772 14.67 53.98 16.37
N PRO A 773 14.07 54.47 17.47
CA PRO A 773 12.79 53.94 17.98
C PRO A 773 11.61 54.16 17.03
N ALA A 774 11.76 55.02 16.02
CA ALA A 774 10.79 55.19 14.94
C ALA A 774 10.72 53.98 13.99
N LEU A 775 11.78 53.17 13.91
CA LEU A 775 11.87 52.01 13.04
C LEU A 775 11.52 50.72 13.79
N ALA A 776 10.65 49.93 13.18
CA ALA A 776 10.48 48.53 13.53
C ALA A 776 11.70 47.74 13.08
N GLY A 777 12.12 46.77 13.90
CA GLY A 777 13.15 45.80 13.55
C GLY A 777 13.03 44.55 14.42
N PRO A 778 11.93 43.77 14.28
CA PRO A 778 11.61 42.66 15.18
C PRO A 778 12.76 41.70 15.46
N GLU A 779 13.48 41.32 14.41
CA GLU A 779 14.55 40.32 14.45
C GLU A 779 15.78 40.81 15.22
N PHE A 780 15.96 42.14 15.37
CA PHE A 780 17.04 42.71 16.18
C PHE A 780 16.87 42.45 17.68
N GLN A 781 15.67 42.08 18.14
CA GLN A 781 15.45 41.74 19.56
C GLN A 781 16.30 40.55 20.02
N ILE A 782 16.64 39.64 19.11
CA ILE A 782 17.45 38.44 19.39
C ILE A 782 18.80 38.46 18.66
N TYR A 783 19.26 39.63 18.22
CA TYR A 783 20.53 39.77 17.48
C TYR A 783 21.49 40.69 18.20
N SER A 784 22.10 40.19 19.28
CA SER A 784 23.15 40.89 20.01
C SER A 784 24.54 40.59 19.41
N PRO A 785 25.62 41.25 19.88
CA PRO A 785 26.98 40.90 19.50
C PRO A 785 27.31 39.40 19.66
N THR A 786 26.75 38.74 20.69
CA THR A 786 26.91 37.29 20.91
C THR A 786 26.32 36.47 19.77
N GLU A 787 25.06 36.70 19.39
CA GLU A 787 24.42 35.97 18.30
C GLU A 787 25.06 36.28 16.95
N SER A 788 25.59 37.50 16.75
CA SER A 788 26.38 37.82 15.57
C SER A 788 27.66 36.98 15.47
N MET A 789 28.39 36.81 16.57
CA MET A 789 29.56 35.93 16.61
C MET A 789 29.18 34.47 16.38
N LEU A 790 28.08 33.99 16.97
CA LEU A 790 27.60 32.62 16.77
C LEU A 790 27.21 32.35 15.31
N ARG A 791 26.60 33.30 14.61
CA ARG A 791 26.37 33.21 13.15
C ARG A 791 27.69 33.11 12.38
N GLY A 792 28.70 33.88 12.78
CA GLY A 792 30.06 33.76 12.25
C GLY A 792 30.62 32.35 12.45
N ASN A 793 30.61 31.82 13.66
CA ASN A 793 31.09 30.48 13.95
C ASN A 793 30.42 29.41 13.07
N PHE A 794 29.11 29.54 12.83
CA PHE A 794 28.40 28.63 11.93
C PHE A 794 28.91 28.73 10.48
N PHE A 795 29.04 29.93 9.92
CA PHE A 795 29.55 30.10 8.55
C PHE A 795 31.00 29.62 8.41
N TYR A 796 31.83 29.89 9.42
CA TYR A 796 33.19 29.40 9.47
C TYR A 796 33.23 27.86 9.47
N GLU A 797 32.39 27.22 10.27
CA GLU A 797 32.31 25.75 10.35
C GLU A 797 31.95 25.13 8.98
N ILE A 798 30.88 25.61 8.34
CA ILE A 798 30.41 25.01 7.07
C ILE A 798 31.37 25.27 5.90
N LEU A 799 32.08 26.41 5.90
CA LEU A 799 33.09 26.72 4.87
C LEU A 799 34.36 25.87 5.03
N ASN A 800 34.71 25.49 6.26
CA ASN A 800 35.83 24.58 6.52
C ASN A 800 35.47 23.10 6.38
N GLN A 801 34.17 22.76 6.44
CA GLN A 801 33.66 21.39 6.27
C GLN A 801 32.54 21.33 5.21
N PRO A 802 32.81 21.75 3.95
CA PRO A 802 31.76 21.91 2.94
C PRO A 802 31.11 20.60 2.48
N GLY A 803 31.70 19.45 2.84
CA GLY A 803 31.23 18.12 2.49
C GLY A 803 30.75 17.27 3.68
N ALA A 804 30.40 17.88 4.82
CA ALA A 804 29.92 17.14 5.98
C ALA A 804 28.71 16.26 5.64
N SER A 805 28.52 15.17 6.39
CA SER A 805 27.49 14.17 6.07
C SER A 805 26.07 14.74 6.16
N ASP A 806 25.82 15.64 7.11
CA ASP A 806 24.52 16.24 7.40
C ASP A 806 24.29 17.58 6.67
N LEU A 807 25.35 18.32 6.37
CA LEU A 807 25.30 19.61 5.69
C LEU A 807 26.40 19.69 4.62
N LYS A 808 26.01 20.03 3.39
CA LYS A 808 26.94 20.23 2.27
C LYS A 808 26.72 21.57 1.60
N ILE A 809 27.78 22.15 1.05
CA ILE A 809 27.76 23.34 0.18
C ILE A 809 28.72 23.12 -1.00
N ASP A 810 28.41 23.70 -2.15
CA ASP A 810 29.25 23.59 -3.34
C ASP A 810 30.19 24.81 -3.47
N LEU A 811 31.48 24.58 -3.23
CA LEU A 811 32.52 25.60 -3.38
C LEU A 811 33.20 25.58 -4.76
N THR A 812 32.88 24.60 -5.61
CA THR A 812 33.54 24.37 -6.90
C THR A 812 33.54 25.61 -7.80
N PRO A 813 32.42 26.36 -7.94
CA PRO A 813 32.39 27.54 -8.80
C PRO A 813 33.36 28.65 -8.35
N PHE A 814 33.59 28.77 -7.04
CA PHE A 814 34.46 29.79 -6.45
C PHE A 814 35.92 29.36 -6.52
N GLN A 815 36.20 28.07 -6.28
CA GLN A 815 37.54 27.51 -6.41
C GLN A 815 38.08 27.63 -7.83
N ALA A 816 37.21 27.49 -8.85
CA ALA A 816 37.57 27.64 -10.26
C ALA A 816 38.14 29.02 -10.61
N VAL A 817 37.74 30.07 -9.88
CA VAL A 817 38.17 31.47 -10.12
C VAL A 817 39.10 32.00 -9.02
N ALA A 818 39.45 31.19 -8.01
CA ALA A 818 40.16 31.65 -6.81
C ALA A 818 41.56 32.22 -7.04
N GLY A 819 42.18 31.91 -8.18
CA GLY A 819 43.46 32.47 -8.60
C GLY A 819 43.38 33.97 -8.96
N ASP A 820 42.19 34.46 -9.30
CA ASP A 820 41.91 35.86 -9.64
C ASP A 820 40.96 36.46 -8.59
N ALA A 821 41.48 37.36 -7.76
CA ALA A 821 40.71 37.96 -6.68
C ALA A 821 39.50 38.77 -7.20
N SER A 822 39.64 39.45 -8.33
CA SER A 822 38.55 40.23 -8.93
C SER A 822 37.46 39.30 -9.46
N ALA A 823 37.83 38.23 -10.16
CA ALA A 823 36.87 37.22 -10.64
C ALA A 823 36.16 36.51 -9.48
N LEU A 824 36.87 36.18 -8.40
CA LEU A 824 36.28 35.60 -7.19
C LEU A 824 35.28 36.55 -6.52
N ILE A 825 35.63 37.83 -6.38
CA ILE A 825 34.73 38.85 -5.81
C ILE A 825 33.45 38.96 -6.65
N GLU A 826 33.55 38.98 -7.98
CA GLU A 826 32.36 39.02 -8.83
C GLU A 826 31.53 37.72 -8.77
N GLN A 827 32.17 36.56 -8.64
CA GLN A 827 31.46 35.29 -8.44
C GLN A 827 30.69 35.28 -7.11
N VAL A 828 31.28 35.81 -6.04
CA VAL A 828 30.62 35.97 -4.73
C VAL A 828 29.50 37.02 -4.80
N ASN A 829 29.74 38.14 -5.48
CA ASN A 829 28.74 39.16 -5.75
C ASN A 829 27.53 38.58 -6.49
N ALA A 830 27.74 37.81 -7.55
CA ALA A 830 26.67 37.19 -8.31
C ALA A 830 25.86 36.18 -7.47
N THR A 831 26.53 35.36 -6.65
CA THR A 831 25.86 34.30 -5.89
C THR A 831 25.15 34.80 -4.63
N LEU A 832 25.77 35.66 -3.83
CA LEU A 832 25.23 36.06 -2.52
C LEU A 832 24.53 37.41 -2.56
N LEU A 833 24.98 38.34 -3.42
CA LEU A 833 24.46 39.71 -3.49
C LEU A 833 23.78 40.02 -4.83
N TYR A 834 23.69 39.06 -5.73
CA TYR A 834 22.95 39.16 -6.99
C TYR A 834 23.36 40.37 -7.85
N GLY A 835 24.65 40.71 -7.82
CA GLY A 835 25.20 41.84 -8.56
C GLY A 835 25.17 43.18 -7.81
N ARG A 836 24.56 43.25 -6.62
CA ARG A 836 24.39 44.49 -5.85
C ARG A 836 25.56 44.83 -4.90
N MET A 837 26.67 44.08 -4.93
CA MET A 837 27.82 44.37 -4.08
C MET A 837 28.38 45.77 -4.39
N PRO A 838 28.40 46.70 -3.42
CA PRO A 838 28.91 48.04 -3.66
C PRO A 838 30.44 48.03 -3.79
N GLN A 839 30.96 49.02 -4.52
CA GLN A 839 32.40 49.12 -4.80
C GLN A 839 33.25 49.13 -3.52
N SER A 840 32.82 49.84 -2.48
CA SER A 840 33.53 49.89 -1.19
C SER A 840 33.68 48.50 -0.53
N MET A 841 32.69 47.62 -0.72
CA MET A 841 32.78 46.24 -0.23
C MET A 841 33.72 45.41 -1.10
N LYS A 842 33.71 45.60 -2.43
CA LYS A 842 34.67 44.95 -3.34
C LYS A 842 36.10 45.33 -2.98
N ASP A 843 36.36 46.60 -2.70
CA ASP A 843 37.69 47.09 -2.30
C ASP A 843 38.13 46.48 -0.96
N SER A 844 37.21 46.41 0.02
CA SER A 844 37.48 45.77 1.32
C SER A 844 37.78 44.28 1.20
N LEU A 845 37.05 43.57 0.33
CA LEU A 845 37.31 42.16 0.04
C LEU A 845 38.65 41.99 -0.66
N ALA A 846 38.99 42.83 -1.65
CA ALA A 846 40.25 42.75 -2.36
C ALA A 846 41.46 42.85 -1.40
N VAL A 847 41.39 43.75 -0.42
CA VAL A 847 42.40 43.86 0.65
C VAL A 847 42.49 42.57 1.48
N ALA A 848 41.35 42.03 1.90
CA ALA A 848 41.32 40.78 2.69
C ALA A 848 41.86 39.57 1.91
N LEU A 849 41.53 39.47 0.61
CA LEU A 849 41.96 38.36 -0.25
C LEU A 849 43.46 38.43 -0.62
N ALA A 850 44.03 39.64 -0.69
CA ALA A 850 45.47 39.83 -0.88
C ALA A 850 46.29 39.28 0.30
N ALA A 851 45.71 39.26 1.51
CA ALA A 851 46.35 38.72 2.71
C ALA A 851 46.21 37.20 2.88
N ALA A 852 45.41 36.52 2.04
CA ALA A 852 45.19 35.07 2.13
C ALA A 852 46.33 34.28 1.47
N TYR A 853 46.77 33.20 2.12
CA TYR A 853 47.95 32.44 1.73
C TYR A 853 47.73 31.51 0.53
N ASP A 854 46.50 31.03 0.33
CA ASP A 854 46.14 30.12 -0.75
C ASP A 854 44.72 30.37 -1.28
N ASN A 855 44.38 29.69 -2.38
CA ASN A 855 43.09 29.80 -3.04
C ASN A 855 41.91 29.35 -2.17
N ASN A 856 42.09 28.37 -1.28
CA ASN A 856 41.01 27.92 -0.38
C ASN A 856 40.71 28.99 0.67
N GLN A 857 41.75 29.60 1.25
CA GLN A 857 41.58 30.71 2.18
C GLN A 857 40.96 31.92 1.51
N ARG A 858 41.29 32.22 0.25
CA ARG A 858 40.63 33.30 -0.51
C ARG A 858 39.14 33.04 -0.66
N VAL A 859 38.76 31.84 -1.12
CA VAL A 859 37.34 31.46 -1.25
C VAL A 859 36.62 31.57 0.09
N ASN A 860 37.20 31.00 1.16
CA ASN A 860 36.61 31.04 2.49
C ASN A 860 36.48 32.47 3.01
N ALA A 861 37.49 33.32 2.87
CA ALA A 861 37.45 34.72 3.31
C ALA A 861 36.39 35.52 2.54
N ALA A 862 36.33 35.37 1.20
CA ALA A 862 35.36 36.08 0.37
C ALA A 862 33.92 35.74 0.75
N LEU A 863 33.62 34.45 0.88
CA LEU A 863 32.28 33.95 1.25
C LEU A 863 31.92 34.30 2.69
N TYR A 864 32.84 34.10 3.63
CA TYR A 864 32.63 34.36 5.06
C TYR A 864 32.32 35.83 5.33
N LEU A 865 33.17 36.74 4.84
CA LEU A 865 33.01 38.18 5.04
C LEU A 865 31.74 38.70 4.35
N THR A 866 31.40 38.15 3.18
CA THR A 866 30.17 38.51 2.48
C THR A 866 28.94 38.02 3.24
N ALA A 867 28.93 36.78 3.72
CA ALA A 867 27.84 36.20 4.49
C ALA A 867 27.57 36.95 5.82
N LEU A 868 28.59 37.55 6.42
CA LEU A 868 28.44 38.36 7.63
C LEU A 868 28.14 39.83 7.37
N SER A 869 28.24 40.29 6.12
CA SER A 869 27.98 41.69 5.79
C SER A 869 26.50 42.06 5.98
N GLY A 870 26.24 43.33 6.30
CA GLY A 870 24.88 43.87 6.33
C GLY A 870 24.16 43.77 4.97
N TYR A 871 24.90 43.69 3.86
CA TYR A 871 24.32 43.55 2.51
C TYR A 871 23.72 42.17 2.25
N TYR A 872 24.20 41.14 2.97
CA TYR A 872 23.67 39.79 2.89
C TYR A 872 22.73 39.45 4.04
N ALA A 873 23.06 39.90 5.26
CA ALA A 873 22.25 39.67 6.45
C ALA A 873 20.89 40.37 6.39
N VAL A 874 20.78 41.48 5.65
CA VAL A 874 19.52 42.18 5.39
C VAL A 874 18.91 41.68 4.08
N GLN A 875 17.67 41.23 4.14
CA GLN A 875 16.80 41.06 2.98
C GLN A 875 16.24 42.43 2.60
N TYR A 876 16.28 42.77 1.31
CA TYR A 876 15.73 44.02 0.79
C TYR A 876 14.42 43.83 0.04
#